data_AF-A0A066PW46-F1
#
_entry.id   AF-A0A066PW46-F1
#
_cell.length_a   1.000
_cell.length_b   1.000
_cell.length_c   1.000
_cell.angle_alpha   90.00
_cell.angle_beta   90.00
_cell.angle_gamma   90.00
#
_symmetry.space_group_name_H-M   'P 1'
#
loop_
_entity.id
_entity.type
_entity.pdbx_description
1 polymer ?
#
loop_
_entity_poly.entity_id
_entity_poly.type
_entity_poly.pdbx_seq_one_letter_code
_entity_poly.pdbx_strand_id
1 'polypeptide(L)'
;MNLISVRPAAPLRNGTGRLFARAQTADSVPAGSAFAGPTPASVSGLAGWWDAGALGAVLDANGNPLVAWNAPAAALADKSGNGATLLPFHIAADTAPATMMAVPRVNGFLGAAGSPDPAIAQYGPTLDPDWGLSLARFDLGSGAAWTLYLVWTRPNWRQGTIEVDNAPIPLIHAMATGTTIIEAGGPGGGGLTLFPGTAASRGITATIERRHTHALILRNTPGTGVDVWLDGAQVASGVANPLPASAAGNVLLFHDNTVQGSAQCWFHEAACWTRALDAVEVTTLVAAQGRWVLGARRGVNLLVMGQSNAEWFVQAGGALALAQGVAWYLGAAAWAATSLPAGNVVSPARYSMIAGHPVSNSSPPLFPPGAANGTFLTNPGDGSSPATWALGPDGQALSAYLTGSQALVPAVDEADIAFLLWPWSEQDSTMPYANKTLYKESVSRLAALTRQMLGRSAASLPLLLWSAIPYETDQGVQMVRESVLDLSLDPAGNAVIFVAQTADSNPLNATWDPATGLFSGGDPQHRDQPDLLRYGRIGAHAAARAALAMGLSDAIPAAAVPASGLPVAGGPSITHAYQAAPDRVVVTIRHDAGTDLRVNLQAANGAGFAVMDGGTVANPGPMIPATAASRVDATHVAVTLQRAPVSPAASCLLYYPYGSTQIGRGDAVTDNLSSLAPPAGWSMAADLGAAFAIDMPLQATAYGVPLSTTPG
;
A
#
# COMPACT_ATOMS: atom_id res chain seq x y z
N MET A 1 -41.49 -5.76 -3.64
CA MET A 1 -41.21 -7.00 -4.40
C MET A 1 -41.11 -6.61 -5.87
N ASN A 2 -39.88 -6.48 -6.39
CA ASN A 2 -39.55 -6.40 -7.81
C ASN A 2 -38.07 -6.81 -7.90
N LEU A 3 -37.82 -7.98 -8.49
CA LEU A 3 -36.49 -8.52 -8.75
C LEU A 3 -35.83 -7.76 -9.90
N ILE A 4 -34.57 -7.35 -9.73
CA ILE A 4 -33.69 -6.97 -10.84
C ILE A 4 -32.70 -8.12 -11.04
N SER A 5 -32.84 -8.79 -12.18
CA SER A 5 -31.93 -9.84 -12.67
C SER A 5 -30.74 -9.19 -13.37
N VAL A 6 -29.51 -9.54 -12.96
CA VAL A 6 -28.27 -9.18 -13.65
C VAL A 6 -27.86 -10.37 -14.52
N ARG A 7 -27.74 -10.16 -15.84
CA ARG A 7 -27.20 -11.15 -16.80
C ARG A 7 -25.66 -11.16 -16.79
N PRO A 8 -25.01 -12.31 -17.06
CA PRO A 8 -23.55 -12.41 -17.16
C PRO A 8 -23.04 -12.06 -18.57
N ALA A 9 -21.75 -11.67 -18.63
CA ALA A 9 -20.93 -11.35 -19.81
C ALA A 9 -20.98 -9.90 -20.35
N ALA A 10 -20.26 -9.00 -19.66
CA ALA A 10 -19.55 -7.86 -20.26
C ALA A 10 -18.43 -7.42 -19.29
N PRO A 11 -17.24 -7.03 -19.79
CA PRO A 11 -16.20 -6.44 -18.94
C PRO A 11 -16.74 -5.13 -18.34
N LEU A 12 -16.49 -4.92 -17.05
CA LEU A 12 -16.90 -3.74 -16.28
C LEU A 12 -16.40 -2.46 -16.97
N ARG A 13 -17.25 -1.85 -17.81
CA ARG A 13 -17.15 -0.44 -18.20
C ARG A 13 -17.89 0.40 -17.17
N ASN A 14 -17.21 1.44 -16.71
CA ASN A 14 -17.72 2.50 -15.83
C ASN A 14 -19.14 2.94 -16.25
N GLY A 15 -20.08 2.79 -15.32
CA GLY A 15 -21.46 3.25 -15.45
C GLY A 15 -21.84 4.04 -14.21
N THR A 16 -22.10 5.33 -14.43
CA THR A 16 -22.57 6.34 -13.48
C THR A 16 -23.85 5.92 -12.77
N GLY A 17 -23.74 5.51 -11.50
CA GLY A 17 -24.87 5.18 -10.64
C GLY A 17 -24.73 5.85 -9.27
N ARG A 18 -25.46 6.96 -9.07
CA ARG A 18 -25.56 7.65 -7.78
C ARG A 18 -26.22 6.73 -6.75
N LEU A 19 -25.44 6.17 -5.83
CA LEU A 19 -25.94 5.74 -4.52
C LEU A 19 -25.95 6.96 -3.61
N PHE A 20 -27.13 7.32 -3.10
CA PHE A 20 -27.28 8.29 -2.04
C PHE A 20 -26.62 7.73 -0.77
N ALA A 21 -25.32 7.99 -0.60
CA ALA A 21 -24.72 7.96 0.72
C ALA A 21 -25.40 9.06 1.54
N ARG A 22 -26.03 8.70 2.66
CA ARG A 22 -26.35 9.68 3.70
C ARG A 22 -25.06 10.44 3.99
N ALA A 23 -25.12 11.77 3.88
CA ALA A 23 -24.05 12.65 4.31
C ALA A 23 -23.75 12.34 5.78
N GLN A 24 -22.68 11.57 6.02
CA GLN A 24 -21.93 11.72 7.25
C GLN A 24 -21.39 13.14 7.18
N THR A 25 -21.87 13.97 8.11
CA THR A 25 -21.31 15.28 8.40
C THR A 25 -19.80 15.16 8.41
N ALA A 26 -19.11 16.05 7.70
CA ALA A 26 -17.66 16.13 7.60
C ALA A 26 -16.99 15.71 8.91
N ASP A 27 -16.61 14.43 9.00
CA ASP A 27 -15.88 13.94 10.15
C ASP A 27 -14.54 14.64 10.04
N SER A 28 -14.34 15.54 11.00
CA SER A 28 -13.11 16.26 11.25
C SER A 28 -11.92 15.38 10.92
N VAL A 29 -11.01 15.90 10.08
CA VAL A 29 -9.63 15.41 9.95
C VAL A 29 -9.19 14.93 11.34
N PRO A 30 -8.66 13.71 11.50
CA PRO A 30 -8.19 13.27 12.81
C PRO A 30 -7.28 14.37 13.35
N ALA A 31 -7.51 14.80 14.58
CA ALA A 31 -6.74 15.84 15.23
C ALA A 31 -5.27 15.37 15.42
N GLY A 32 -4.48 15.38 14.35
CA GLY A 32 -3.04 15.44 14.39
C GLY A 32 -2.70 16.84 14.86
N SER A 33 -2.27 16.95 16.13
CA SER A 33 -1.89 18.17 16.86
C SER A 33 -2.22 19.46 16.13
N ALA A 34 -3.30 20.16 16.52
CA ALA A 34 -3.62 21.48 15.97
C ALA A 34 -2.33 22.31 15.93
N PHE A 35 -1.79 22.50 14.72
CA PHE A 35 -0.54 23.18 14.55
C PHE A 35 -0.72 24.58 15.12
N ALA A 36 0.04 24.89 16.17
CA ALA A 36 -0.11 26.12 16.94
C ALA A 36 0.82 27.25 16.46
N GLY A 37 1.56 27.02 15.37
CA GLY A 37 2.47 28.00 14.78
C GLY A 37 1.80 28.98 13.82
N PRO A 38 2.57 29.92 13.25
CA PRO A 38 2.05 30.89 12.29
C PRO A 38 1.67 30.21 10.98
N THR A 39 0.74 30.80 10.22
CA THR A 39 0.41 30.37 8.85
C THR A 39 0.82 31.48 7.87
N PRO A 40 0.76 31.28 6.54
CA PRO A 40 1.01 32.37 5.60
C PRO A 40 0.19 33.65 5.87
N ALA A 41 -1.03 33.50 6.41
CA ALA A 41 -1.87 34.63 6.82
C ALA A 41 -1.30 35.48 7.98
N SER A 42 -0.29 35.00 8.69
CA SER A 42 0.42 35.76 9.73
C SER A 42 1.35 36.84 9.16
N VAL A 43 1.63 36.82 7.85
CA VAL A 43 2.42 37.84 7.16
C VAL A 43 1.49 38.79 6.40
N SER A 44 1.60 40.08 6.68
CA SER A 44 0.69 41.11 6.13
C SER A 44 0.78 41.24 4.60
N GLY A 45 -0.27 41.78 3.97
CA GLY A 45 -0.26 42.08 2.53
C GLY A 45 -0.24 40.86 1.62
N LEU A 46 -0.76 39.74 2.10
CA LEU A 46 -0.94 38.49 1.35
C LEU A 46 -1.82 38.73 0.11
N ALA A 47 -1.31 38.39 -1.07
CA ALA A 47 -2.00 38.55 -2.35
C ALA A 47 -2.80 37.29 -2.74
N GLY A 48 -2.40 36.11 -2.24
CA GLY A 48 -3.10 34.85 -2.44
C GLY A 48 -2.57 33.76 -1.51
N TRP A 49 -3.43 32.85 -1.06
CA TRP A 49 -3.04 31.66 -0.28
C TRP A 49 -3.96 30.48 -0.54
N TRP A 50 -3.38 29.35 -0.91
CA TRP A 50 -4.09 28.12 -1.24
C TRP A 50 -3.50 26.95 -0.47
N ASP A 51 -4.34 26.10 0.09
CA ASP A 51 -3.96 25.07 1.04
C ASP A 51 -4.80 23.81 0.79
N ALA A 52 -4.16 22.77 0.23
CA ALA A 52 -4.77 21.47 -0.03
C ALA A 52 -4.56 20.47 1.13
N GLY A 53 -3.91 20.89 2.23
CA GLY A 53 -3.71 20.05 3.40
C GLY A 53 -5.01 19.69 4.12
N ALA A 54 -6.09 20.45 3.90
CA ALA A 54 -7.41 20.21 4.44
C ALA A 54 -8.51 20.44 3.38
N LEU A 55 -9.57 19.62 3.44
CA LEU A 55 -10.67 19.63 2.46
C LEU A 55 -11.40 20.98 2.35
N GLY A 56 -11.46 21.76 3.44
CA GLY A 56 -12.22 23.01 3.49
C GLY A 56 -11.79 24.10 2.49
N ALA A 57 -10.61 23.98 1.89
CA ALA A 57 -10.09 24.90 0.88
C ALA A 57 -9.99 24.27 -0.52
N VAL A 58 -10.44 23.03 -0.69
CA VAL A 58 -10.54 22.37 -1.99
C VAL A 58 -11.99 22.42 -2.45
N LEU A 59 -12.23 22.86 -3.69
CA LEU A 59 -13.56 23.14 -4.20
C LEU A 59 -14.04 22.09 -5.21
N ASP A 60 -15.32 21.74 -5.16
CA ASP A 60 -16.01 20.96 -6.18
C ASP A 60 -16.30 21.79 -7.44
N ALA A 61 -16.88 21.16 -8.46
CA ALA A 61 -17.25 21.83 -9.72
C ALA A 61 -18.31 22.95 -9.56
N ASN A 62 -19.00 23.01 -8.42
CA ASN A 62 -19.98 24.05 -8.11
C ASN A 62 -19.38 25.17 -7.24
N GLY A 63 -18.09 25.09 -6.89
CA GLY A 63 -17.41 26.06 -6.02
C GLY A 63 -17.66 25.84 -4.52
N ASN A 64 -18.20 24.69 -4.11
CA ASN A 64 -18.39 24.36 -2.70
C ASN A 64 -17.16 23.64 -2.14
N PRO A 65 -16.78 23.86 -0.86
CA PRO A 65 -15.77 23.05 -0.20
C PRO A 65 -16.09 21.56 -0.24
N LEU A 66 -15.07 20.74 -0.51
CA LEU A 66 -15.19 19.28 -0.46
C LEU A 66 -15.50 18.80 0.95
N VAL A 67 -16.27 17.72 1.03
CA VAL A 67 -16.69 17.08 2.29
C VAL A 67 -16.05 15.70 2.49
N ALA A 68 -15.33 15.19 1.49
CA ALA A 68 -14.65 13.90 1.54
C ALA A 68 -13.37 13.93 0.70
N TRP A 69 -12.40 13.12 1.12
CA TRP A 69 -11.20 12.81 0.34
C TRP A 69 -11.52 11.85 -0.82
N ASN A 70 -10.58 11.72 -1.75
CA ASN A 70 -10.74 11.03 -3.03
C ASN A 70 -11.99 11.49 -3.81
N ALA A 71 -12.32 12.76 -3.69
CA ALA A 71 -13.36 13.41 -4.48
C ALA A 71 -12.73 14.26 -5.59
N PRO A 72 -13.39 14.34 -6.77
CA PRO A 72 -13.02 15.28 -7.82
C PRO A 72 -12.99 16.71 -7.30
N ALA A 73 -11.86 17.38 -7.51
CA ALA A 73 -11.64 18.77 -7.20
C ALA A 73 -11.60 19.59 -8.50
N ALA A 74 -12.26 20.74 -8.51
CA ALA A 74 -12.27 21.66 -9.65
C ALA A 74 -11.35 22.85 -9.43
N ALA A 75 -11.01 23.18 -8.18
CA ALA A 75 -10.17 24.33 -7.85
C ALA A 75 -9.66 24.32 -6.40
N LEU A 76 -8.74 25.23 -6.06
CA LEU A 76 -8.37 25.54 -4.68
C LEU A 76 -8.75 26.98 -4.34
N ALA A 77 -9.48 27.14 -3.23
CA ALA A 77 -9.96 28.43 -2.76
C ALA A 77 -8.81 29.33 -2.28
N ASP A 78 -8.90 30.62 -2.60
CA ASP A 78 -8.00 31.62 -2.05
C ASP A 78 -8.45 32.03 -0.63
N LYS A 79 -7.64 31.65 0.36
CA LYS A 79 -7.83 31.93 1.79
C LYS A 79 -7.37 33.33 2.20
N SER A 80 -6.73 34.09 1.31
CA SER A 80 -6.31 35.47 1.60
C SER A 80 -7.49 36.46 1.59
N GLY A 81 -8.60 36.09 0.96
CA GLY A 81 -9.77 36.95 0.78
C GLY A 81 -9.78 37.78 -0.50
N ASN A 82 -8.77 37.62 -1.38
CA ASN A 82 -8.67 38.37 -2.64
C ASN A 82 -9.39 37.69 -3.82
N GLY A 83 -9.88 36.46 -3.64
CA GLY A 83 -10.70 35.74 -4.63
C GLY A 83 -9.92 35.18 -5.81
N ALA A 84 -8.60 34.99 -5.67
CA ALA A 84 -7.73 34.49 -6.73
C ALA A 84 -7.63 32.95 -6.70
N THR A 85 -8.66 32.22 -7.08
CA THR A 85 -8.65 30.73 -7.04
C THR A 85 -7.53 30.12 -7.91
N LEU A 86 -6.85 29.06 -7.44
CA LEU A 86 -6.00 28.22 -8.32
C LEU A 86 -6.84 27.21 -9.08
N LEU A 87 -6.62 27.13 -10.38
CA LEU A 87 -7.37 26.25 -11.28
C LEU A 87 -6.47 25.13 -11.81
N PRO A 88 -6.98 23.90 -12.01
CA PRO A 88 -6.29 22.85 -12.74
C PRO A 88 -5.87 23.35 -14.13
N PHE A 89 -4.67 22.98 -14.55
CA PHE A 89 -4.13 23.22 -15.88
C PHE A 89 -3.86 21.89 -16.58
N HIS A 90 -4.13 21.86 -17.88
CA HIS A 90 -3.74 20.85 -18.86
C HIS A 90 -3.54 21.57 -20.19
N ILE A 91 -2.73 21.03 -21.09
CA ILE A 91 -2.55 21.64 -22.41
C ILE A 91 -3.82 21.46 -23.25
N ALA A 92 -4.06 22.38 -24.17
CA ALA A 92 -5.24 22.32 -25.04
C ALA A 92 -5.29 21.08 -25.95
N ALA A 93 -4.16 20.39 -26.16
CA ALA A 93 -4.09 19.17 -26.94
C ALA A 93 -4.61 17.93 -26.18
N ASP A 94 -4.59 17.97 -24.83
CA ASP A 94 -5.21 16.91 -24.04
C ASP A 94 -6.72 17.14 -23.98
N THR A 95 -7.47 16.23 -24.61
CA THR A 95 -8.93 16.29 -24.70
C THR A 95 -9.62 15.45 -23.63
N ALA A 96 -8.86 14.69 -22.84
CA ALA A 96 -9.37 13.80 -21.80
C ALA A 96 -8.43 13.78 -20.57
N PRO A 97 -8.11 14.95 -19.99
CA PRO A 97 -7.18 15.02 -18.87
C PRO A 97 -7.71 14.24 -17.67
N ALA A 98 -6.80 13.64 -16.91
CA ALA A 98 -7.20 13.01 -15.67
C ALA A 98 -7.70 14.08 -14.68
N THR A 99 -8.67 13.71 -13.85
CA THR A 99 -9.33 14.66 -12.96
C THR A 99 -8.43 14.97 -11.77
N MET A 100 -8.33 16.26 -11.39
CA MET A 100 -7.70 16.64 -10.13
C MET A 100 -8.52 16.07 -8.96
N MET A 101 -7.83 15.45 -8.01
CA MET A 101 -8.40 14.81 -6.83
C MET A 101 -7.81 15.44 -5.56
N ALA A 102 -8.62 15.56 -4.52
CA ALA A 102 -8.13 15.76 -3.15
C ALA A 102 -7.76 14.40 -2.55
N VAL A 103 -6.53 14.22 -2.09
CA VAL A 103 -6.03 12.93 -1.58
C VAL A 103 -5.58 13.06 -0.13
N PRO A 104 -5.96 12.12 0.76
CA PRO A 104 -5.65 12.24 2.18
C PRO A 104 -4.21 11.77 2.48
N ARG A 105 -3.70 12.21 3.63
CA ARG A 105 -2.51 11.63 4.29
C ARG A 105 -1.25 11.52 3.42
N VAL A 106 -1.06 12.49 2.53
CA VAL A 106 0.14 12.60 1.69
C VAL A 106 1.31 13.18 2.50
N ASN A 107 1.04 13.88 3.61
CA ASN A 107 2.03 14.39 4.56
C ASN A 107 1.54 14.16 6.00
N GLY A 108 1.61 12.90 6.47
CA GLY A 108 1.09 12.54 7.78
C GLY A 108 -0.44 12.62 7.84
N PHE A 109 -0.99 13.53 8.66
CA PHE A 109 -2.43 13.76 8.73
C PHE A 109 -2.96 14.74 7.67
N LEU A 110 -2.06 15.43 6.95
CA LEU A 110 -2.44 16.42 5.94
C LEU A 110 -2.54 15.77 4.56
N GLY A 111 -3.54 16.22 3.79
CA GLY A 111 -3.75 15.81 2.41
C GLY A 111 -2.98 16.62 1.38
N ALA A 112 -3.34 16.41 0.12
CA ALA A 112 -2.82 17.14 -1.04
C ALA A 112 -3.84 17.19 -2.18
N ALA A 113 -3.52 17.93 -3.23
CA ALA A 113 -4.19 17.90 -4.52
C ALA A 113 -3.24 17.42 -5.63
N GLY A 114 -3.76 16.63 -6.57
CA GLY A 114 -3.03 16.15 -7.73
C GLY A 114 -3.95 15.38 -8.67
N SER A 115 -3.45 14.88 -9.79
CA SER A 115 -4.24 14.11 -10.76
C SER A 115 -3.69 12.69 -10.88
N PRO A 116 -4.18 11.72 -10.08
CA PRO A 116 -3.70 10.34 -10.15
C PRO A 116 -4.13 9.64 -11.42
N ASP A 117 -3.17 9.00 -12.10
CA ASP A 117 -3.39 8.13 -13.24
C ASP A 117 -3.17 6.66 -12.84
N PRO A 118 -4.20 5.79 -12.88
CA PRO A 118 -4.09 4.39 -12.49
C PRO A 118 -3.39 3.50 -13.53
N ALA A 119 -2.95 4.03 -14.68
CA ALA A 119 -2.39 3.22 -15.78
C ALA A 119 -1.13 2.41 -15.42
N ILE A 120 -0.37 2.79 -14.38
CA ILE A 120 0.81 2.07 -13.91
C ILE A 120 0.46 1.26 -12.65
N ALA A 121 0.41 -0.07 -12.78
CA ALA A 121 -0.03 -0.97 -11.71
C ALA A 121 1.04 -1.35 -10.67
N GLN A 122 2.31 -0.95 -10.85
CA GLN A 122 3.42 -1.34 -9.96
C GLN A 122 3.96 -0.20 -9.09
N TYR A 123 3.72 1.05 -9.49
CA TYR A 123 4.19 2.25 -8.80
C TYR A 123 3.00 3.18 -8.57
N GLY A 124 2.69 3.45 -7.31
CA GLY A 124 1.56 4.28 -6.90
C GLY A 124 2.01 5.40 -5.95
N PRO A 125 1.37 6.56 -5.97
CA PRO A 125 0.53 7.04 -7.05
C PRO A 125 1.38 7.25 -8.32
N THR A 126 0.79 7.04 -9.48
CA THR A 126 1.25 7.64 -10.73
C THR A 126 0.41 8.89 -10.95
N LEU A 127 1.04 9.99 -11.38
CA LEU A 127 0.37 11.27 -11.59
C LEU A 127 0.35 11.59 -13.07
N ASP A 128 -0.71 12.24 -13.52
CA ASP A 128 -0.95 12.67 -14.88
C ASP A 128 0.22 13.56 -15.38
N PRO A 129 0.84 13.21 -16.51
CA PRO A 129 1.97 13.94 -17.07
C PRO A 129 1.57 15.29 -17.68
N ASP A 130 0.28 15.61 -17.78
CA ASP A 130 -0.21 16.89 -18.32
C ASP A 130 -0.87 17.79 -17.25
N TRP A 131 -0.92 17.32 -15.99
CA TRP A 131 -1.59 18.08 -14.94
C TRP A 131 -0.69 19.16 -14.31
N GLY A 132 -1.27 20.33 -14.03
CA GLY A 132 -0.67 21.36 -13.18
C GLY A 132 -1.72 22.28 -12.56
N LEU A 133 -1.27 23.43 -12.06
CA LEU A 133 -2.16 24.49 -11.55
C LEU A 133 -1.84 25.83 -12.19
N SER A 134 -2.86 26.64 -12.44
CA SER A 134 -2.74 27.98 -13.00
C SER A 134 -3.09 29.04 -11.97
N LEU A 135 -2.17 29.96 -11.75
CA LEU A 135 -2.36 31.22 -11.04
C LEU A 135 -2.50 32.36 -12.05
N ALA A 136 -3.64 33.04 -12.04
CA ALA A 136 -3.89 34.16 -12.94
C ALA A 136 -3.25 35.46 -12.44
N ARG A 137 -2.68 36.24 -13.38
CA ARG A 137 -2.30 37.66 -13.21
C ARG A 137 -1.30 37.95 -12.07
N PHE A 138 -0.16 37.26 -12.07
CA PHE A 138 0.97 37.56 -11.18
C PHE A 138 2.18 38.08 -11.98
N ASP A 139 2.86 39.11 -11.49
CA ASP A 139 4.02 39.72 -12.16
C ASP A 139 5.33 39.22 -11.55
N LEU A 140 6.05 38.39 -12.31
CA LEU A 140 7.37 37.85 -11.94
C LEU A 140 8.54 38.65 -12.50
N GLY A 141 8.26 39.80 -13.11
CA GLY A 141 9.26 40.65 -13.75
C GLY A 141 10.36 41.12 -12.81
N SER A 142 11.51 41.45 -13.38
CA SER A 142 12.69 41.90 -12.62
C SER A 142 12.49 43.28 -11.96
N GLY A 143 11.58 44.11 -12.49
CA GLY A 143 11.22 45.41 -11.95
C GLY A 143 10.11 45.38 -10.90
N ALA A 144 9.41 44.25 -10.74
CA ALA A 144 8.36 44.06 -9.75
C ALA A 144 8.92 43.42 -8.47
N ALA A 145 8.51 43.93 -7.30
CA ALA A 145 8.82 43.28 -6.04
C ALA A 145 7.80 42.17 -5.79
N TRP A 146 8.25 40.95 -5.52
CA TRP A 146 7.36 39.82 -5.30
C TRP A 146 7.98 38.76 -4.39
N THR A 147 7.11 38.00 -3.73
CA THR A 147 7.48 36.81 -2.95
C THR A 147 6.52 35.67 -3.25
N LEU A 148 7.05 34.48 -3.53
CA LEU A 148 6.30 33.24 -3.72
C LEU A 148 6.73 32.19 -2.69
N TYR A 149 5.75 31.49 -2.16
CA TYR A 149 5.90 30.33 -1.28
C TYR A 149 5.20 29.13 -1.92
N LEU A 150 5.86 27.97 -1.91
CA LEU A 150 5.36 26.74 -2.49
C LEU A 150 5.75 25.55 -1.61
N VAL A 151 4.77 24.68 -1.33
CA VAL A 151 4.95 23.39 -0.65
C VAL A 151 4.43 22.28 -1.55
N TRP A 152 5.28 21.30 -1.80
CA TRP A 152 4.96 20.19 -2.71
C TRP A 152 5.68 18.91 -2.33
N THR A 153 5.20 17.80 -2.89
CA THR A 153 5.80 16.48 -2.69
C THR A 153 5.86 15.74 -4.00
N ARG A 154 7.04 15.25 -4.37
CA ARG A 154 7.17 14.35 -5.52
C ARG A 154 7.02 12.90 -5.05
N PRO A 155 5.94 12.18 -5.39
CA PRO A 155 5.73 10.82 -4.91
C PRO A 155 6.75 9.83 -5.46
N ASN A 156 7.13 9.89 -6.74
CA ASN A 156 8.12 8.99 -7.33
C ASN A 156 9.01 9.75 -8.34
N TRP A 157 10.32 9.48 -8.32
CA TRP A 157 11.27 10.09 -9.27
C TRP A 157 11.17 9.52 -10.69
N ARG A 158 10.40 8.44 -10.88
CA ARG A 158 10.26 7.69 -12.13
C ARG A 158 8.98 8.01 -12.92
N GLN A 159 8.24 9.04 -12.53
CA GLN A 159 6.99 9.33 -13.21
C GLN A 159 7.30 9.84 -14.63
N GLY A 160 6.67 9.16 -15.59
CA GLY A 160 6.73 9.31 -17.04
C GLY A 160 5.79 8.23 -17.58
N THR A 161 4.84 8.57 -18.45
CA THR A 161 3.68 7.69 -18.75
C THR A 161 3.95 6.60 -19.76
N ILE A 162 5.07 6.66 -20.49
CA ILE A 162 5.39 5.73 -21.58
C ILE A 162 6.88 5.31 -21.54
N GLU A 163 7.76 6.20 -21.10
CA GLU A 163 9.17 5.95 -20.82
C GLU A 163 9.46 6.54 -19.43
N VAL A 164 10.42 5.97 -18.68
CA VAL A 164 10.87 6.56 -17.41
C VAL A 164 11.48 7.91 -17.75
N ASP A 165 10.68 8.97 -17.67
CA ASP A 165 11.14 10.29 -18.07
C ASP A 165 12.08 10.83 -16.99
N ASN A 166 13.34 10.96 -17.37
CA ASN A 166 14.37 11.56 -16.54
C ASN A 166 14.50 13.07 -16.84
N ALA A 167 13.53 13.68 -17.53
CA ALA A 167 13.50 15.11 -17.79
C ALA A 167 13.41 15.95 -16.50
N PRO A 168 13.99 17.17 -16.49
CA PRO A 168 13.74 18.15 -15.46
C PRO A 168 12.25 18.50 -15.38
N ILE A 169 11.75 18.69 -14.16
CA ILE A 169 10.35 19.00 -13.89
C ILE A 169 10.17 20.48 -13.53
N PRO A 170 9.32 21.24 -14.23
CA PRO A 170 9.07 22.66 -13.95
C PRO A 170 8.21 22.80 -12.70
N LEU A 171 8.68 23.50 -11.66
CA LEU A 171 7.88 23.77 -10.47
C LEU A 171 7.08 25.06 -10.60
N ILE A 172 7.66 26.09 -11.22
CA ILE A 172 7.02 27.39 -11.48
C ILE A 172 7.44 27.86 -12.87
N HIS A 173 6.46 28.19 -13.70
CA HIS A 173 6.67 28.66 -15.07
C HIS A 173 5.90 29.95 -15.35
N ALA A 174 6.58 30.94 -15.92
CA ALA A 174 5.99 32.23 -16.30
C ALA A 174 5.53 32.20 -17.76
N MET A 175 4.21 32.10 -17.97
CA MET A 175 3.64 31.98 -19.33
C MET A 175 3.88 33.22 -20.19
N ALA A 176 3.91 34.41 -19.58
CA ALA A 176 4.10 35.66 -20.31
C ALA A 176 5.43 35.73 -21.07
N THR A 177 6.46 35.03 -20.58
CA THR A 177 7.81 35.03 -21.16
C THR A 177 8.25 33.65 -21.63
N GLY A 178 7.46 32.60 -21.39
CA GLY A 178 7.83 31.21 -21.65
C GLY A 178 9.06 30.76 -20.86
N THR A 179 9.27 31.30 -19.66
CA THR A 179 10.47 31.06 -18.85
C THR A 179 10.13 30.24 -17.62
N THR A 180 10.80 29.10 -17.45
CA THR A 180 10.77 28.35 -16.20
C THR A 180 11.57 29.09 -15.14
N ILE A 181 10.95 29.35 -14.00
CA ILE A 181 11.57 30.09 -12.89
C ILE A 181 12.38 29.13 -12.02
N ILE A 182 11.82 27.94 -11.77
CA ILE A 182 12.44 26.90 -10.98
C ILE A 182 12.08 25.54 -11.55
N GLU A 183 13.07 24.66 -11.69
CA GLU A 183 12.89 23.25 -12.03
C GLU A 183 13.59 22.33 -11.02
N ALA A 184 13.17 21.08 -10.98
CA ALA A 184 13.83 20.01 -10.22
C ALA A 184 14.26 18.85 -11.13
N GLY A 185 15.40 18.20 -10.86
CA GLY A 185 15.79 16.94 -11.52
C GLY A 185 16.49 17.04 -12.89
N GLY A 186 16.61 15.89 -13.58
CA GLY A 186 17.36 15.67 -14.84
C GLY A 186 18.14 14.33 -14.90
N PRO A 187 18.71 13.91 -16.06
CA PRO A 187 19.34 12.59 -16.29
C PRO A 187 20.57 12.26 -15.42
N GLY A 188 21.14 13.25 -14.72
CA GLY A 188 22.28 13.08 -13.82
C GLY A 188 21.93 12.95 -12.33
N GLY A 189 20.64 13.08 -11.99
CA GLY A 189 20.13 13.01 -10.62
C GLY A 189 20.27 14.30 -9.82
N GLY A 190 19.16 14.67 -9.16
CA GLY A 190 19.11 15.51 -7.96
C GLY A 190 19.34 17.02 -8.17
N GLY A 191 18.43 17.83 -7.65
CA GLY A 191 18.70 19.25 -7.46
C GLY A 191 17.58 20.18 -7.89
N LEU A 192 17.72 21.43 -7.49
CA LEU A 192 16.89 22.55 -7.93
C LEU A 192 17.75 23.50 -8.76
N THR A 193 17.20 24.00 -9.85
CA THR A 193 17.83 25.04 -10.69
C THR A 193 16.90 26.24 -10.82
N LEU A 194 17.40 27.41 -10.47
CA LEU A 194 16.74 28.69 -10.68
C LEU A 194 17.03 29.19 -12.09
N PHE A 195 16.00 29.66 -12.79
CA PHE A 195 16.03 30.17 -14.17
C PHE A 195 16.78 29.28 -15.17
N PRO A 196 16.46 27.97 -15.23
CA PRO A 196 17.12 27.03 -16.13
C PRO A 196 17.07 27.51 -17.59
N GLY A 197 18.14 27.22 -18.33
CA GLY A 197 18.26 27.60 -19.74
C GLY A 197 18.47 29.09 -20.02
N THR A 198 18.58 29.94 -18.99
CA THR A 198 18.86 31.38 -19.13
C THR A 198 20.30 31.72 -18.76
N ALA A 199 20.75 32.94 -19.10
CA ALA A 199 22.06 33.46 -18.66
C ALA A 199 22.19 33.62 -17.13
N ALA A 200 21.07 33.64 -16.40
CA ALA A 200 21.02 33.71 -14.94
C ALA A 200 20.84 32.34 -14.28
N SER A 201 20.90 31.24 -15.04
CA SER A 201 20.72 29.89 -14.56
C SER A 201 21.66 29.56 -13.39
N ARG A 202 21.08 29.12 -12.27
CA ARG A 202 21.84 28.84 -11.04
C ARG A 202 21.30 27.59 -10.35
N GLY A 203 22.15 26.57 -10.21
CA GLY A 203 21.87 25.44 -9.32
C GLY A 203 21.79 25.93 -7.86
N ILE A 204 20.69 25.65 -7.18
CA ILE A 204 20.39 26.07 -5.81
C ILE A 204 20.65 24.94 -4.80
N THR A 205 20.47 23.69 -5.24
CA THR A 205 20.98 22.51 -4.55
C THR A 205 21.37 21.45 -5.58
N ALA A 206 22.43 20.70 -5.28
CA ALA A 206 22.92 19.61 -6.13
C ALA A 206 22.14 18.30 -5.90
N THR A 207 21.31 18.23 -4.87
CA THR A 207 20.43 17.09 -4.60
C THR A 207 19.13 17.58 -3.99
N ILE A 208 18.05 16.88 -4.33
CA ILE A 208 16.81 16.92 -3.57
C ILE A 208 16.62 15.52 -3.04
N GLU A 209 16.68 15.35 -1.72
CA GLU A 209 16.35 14.06 -1.12
C GLU A 209 14.90 13.69 -1.45
N ARG A 210 14.59 12.40 -1.57
CA ARG A 210 13.19 11.96 -1.56
C ARG A 210 12.61 12.34 -0.20
N ARG A 211 11.74 13.36 -0.12
CA ARG A 211 11.18 13.94 1.11
C ARG A 211 9.66 13.91 1.14
N HIS A 212 9.12 14.11 2.34
CA HIS A 212 7.68 14.13 2.62
C HIS A 212 6.99 15.37 2.08
N THR A 213 7.69 16.50 2.11
CA THR A 213 7.37 17.77 1.45
C THR A 213 8.67 18.55 1.30
N HIS A 214 8.72 19.44 0.31
CA HIS A 214 9.69 20.53 0.21
C HIS A 214 8.95 21.86 0.35
N ALA A 215 9.60 22.83 0.97
CA ALA A 215 9.11 24.19 1.09
C ALA A 215 10.10 25.16 0.43
N LEU A 216 9.63 25.92 -0.55
CA LEU A 216 10.41 26.90 -1.29
C LEU A 216 9.86 28.30 -1.05
N ILE A 217 10.74 29.25 -0.73
CA ILE A 217 10.45 30.68 -0.76
C ILE A 217 11.34 31.32 -1.80
N LEU A 218 10.75 32.04 -2.76
CA LEU A 218 11.44 32.86 -3.75
C LEU A 218 11.06 34.32 -3.50
N ARG A 219 12.04 35.21 -3.35
CA ARG A 219 11.80 36.65 -3.16
C ARG A 219 12.61 37.45 -4.17
N ASN A 220 11.94 38.21 -5.03
CA ASN A 220 12.60 39.19 -5.90
C ASN A 220 12.55 40.59 -5.30
N THR A 221 13.72 41.20 -5.14
CA THR A 221 13.87 42.61 -4.80
C THR A 221 14.37 43.36 -6.05
N PRO A 222 13.60 44.32 -6.60
CA PRO A 222 14.00 45.06 -7.80
C PRO A 222 15.39 45.70 -7.65
N GLY A 223 16.23 45.50 -8.66
CA GLY A 223 17.63 45.98 -8.65
C GLY A 223 18.60 45.17 -7.80
N THR A 224 18.14 44.20 -7.00
CA THR A 224 19.00 43.28 -6.22
C THR A 224 18.94 41.85 -6.76
N GLY A 225 17.76 41.38 -7.19
CA GLY A 225 17.55 40.03 -7.70
C GLY A 225 16.75 39.13 -6.76
N VAL A 226 16.87 37.82 -6.98
CA VAL A 226 16.11 36.76 -6.31
C VAL A 226 16.91 36.09 -5.20
N ASP A 227 16.31 36.06 -4.02
CA ASP A 227 16.75 35.25 -2.89
C ASP A 227 15.89 33.98 -2.80
N VAL A 228 16.50 32.89 -2.36
CA VAL A 228 15.86 31.57 -2.29
C VAL A 228 16.08 30.93 -0.93
N TRP A 229 14.99 30.48 -0.30
CA TRP A 229 15.03 29.60 0.86
C TRP A 229 14.42 28.25 0.50
N LEU A 230 15.12 27.18 0.87
CA LEU A 230 14.67 25.80 0.74
C LEU A 230 14.63 25.18 2.13
N ASP A 231 13.47 24.67 2.54
CA ASP A 231 13.24 24.01 3.83
C ASP A 231 13.77 24.85 5.01
N GLY A 232 13.51 26.16 4.96
CA GLY A 232 13.90 27.14 5.97
C GLY A 232 15.33 27.69 5.85
N ALA A 233 16.20 27.06 5.07
CA ALA A 233 17.58 27.49 4.86
C ALA A 233 17.71 28.41 3.63
N GLN A 234 18.38 29.55 3.75
CA GLN A 234 18.70 30.38 2.59
C GLN A 234 19.79 29.69 1.76
N VAL A 235 19.47 29.35 0.51
CA VAL A 235 20.36 28.58 -0.40
C VAL A 235 20.88 29.43 -1.56
N ALA A 236 20.26 30.57 -1.85
CA ALA A 236 20.79 31.55 -2.78
C ALA A 236 20.36 32.98 -2.39
N SER A 237 21.14 33.97 -2.82
CA SER A 237 20.85 35.38 -2.60
C SER A 237 21.29 36.23 -3.78
N GLY A 238 20.47 37.24 -4.11
CA GLY A 238 20.78 38.22 -5.16
C GLY A 238 21.00 37.64 -6.56
N VAL A 239 20.36 36.51 -6.90
CA VAL A 239 20.49 35.93 -8.24
C VAL A 239 19.74 36.82 -9.24
N ALA A 240 20.39 37.21 -10.33
CA ALA A 240 19.77 38.09 -11.32
C ALA A 240 18.44 37.49 -11.83
N ASN A 241 17.37 38.28 -11.84
CA ASN A 241 16.10 37.89 -12.46
C ASN A 241 16.20 38.19 -13.97
N PRO A 242 16.23 37.17 -14.86
CA PRO A 242 16.44 37.37 -16.29
C PRO A 242 15.16 37.83 -17.02
N LEU A 243 14.01 37.88 -16.33
CA LEU A 243 12.76 38.30 -16.94
C LEU A 243 12.76 39.82 -17.22
N PRO A 244 11.95 40.30 -18.19
CA PRO A 244 11.74 41.72 -18.42
C PRO A 244 11.26 42.45 -17.15
N ALA A 245 11.31 43.79 -17.17
CA ALA A 245 10.92 44.61 -16.01
C ALA A 245 9.51 44.29 -15.49
N SER A 246 8.59 43.94 -16.39
CA SER A 246 7.31 43.34 -16.07
C SER A 246 7.13 42.06 -16.87
N ALA A 247 6.65 41.02 -16.20
CA ALA A 247 6.24 39.74 -16.75
C ALA A 247 4.88 39.34 -16.16
N ALA A 248 3.94 40.28 -16.14
CA ALA A 248 2.58 40.06 -15.67
C ALA A 248 1.82 39.08 -16.59
N GLY A 249 1.35 37.97 -16.03
CA GLY A 249 0.57 36.99 -16.78
C GLY A 249 0.13 35.81 -15.93
N ASN A 250 -0.24 34.72 -16.59
CA ASN A 250 -0.48 33.46 -15.90
C ASN A 250 0.85 32.85 -15.45
N VAL A 251 0.86 32.31 -14.24
CA VAL A 251 1.95 31.51 -13.71
C VAL A 251 1.43 30.09 -13.59
N LEU A 252 2.14 29.13 -14.18
CA LEU A 252 1.85 27.72 -13.98
C LEU A 252 2.68 27.19 -12.82
N LEU A 253 2.04 26.44 -11.95
CA LEU A 253 2.69 25.60 -10.95
C LEU A 253 2.69 24.18 -11.49
N PHE A 254 3.83 23.51 -11.38
CA PHE A 254 4.02 22.10 -11.76
C PHE A 254 3.78 21.77 -13.24
N HIS A 255 3.89 22.74 -14.14
CA HIS A 255 3.70 22.54 -15.57
C HIS A 255 4.43 23.63 -16.38
N ASP A 256 4.96 23.32 -17.57
CA ASP A 256 5.64 24.30 -18.47
C ASP A 256 4.90 24.59 -19.78
N ASN A 257 3.67 24.08 -19.93
CA ASN A 257 2.81 24.23 -21.11
C ASN A 257 3.31 23.47 -22.35
N THR A 258 4.18 22.48 -22.16
CA THR A 258 4.56 21.51 -23.20
C THR A 258 3.81 20.18 -23.02
N VAL A 259 3.86 19.31 -24.03
CA VAL A 259 3.31 17.95 -23.95
C VAL A 259 4.11 17.15 -22.93
N GLN A 260 3.43 16.55 -21.96
CA GLN A 260 4.06 15.87 -20.82
C GLN A 260 4.90 16.82 -19.95
N GLY A 261 4.54 18.10 -19.91
CA GLY A 261 5.24 19.15 -19.18
C GLY A 261 5.02 19.14 -17.65
N SER A 262 4.24 18.20 -17.11
CA SER A 262 3.93 18.15 -15.68
C SER A 262 5.13 17.76 -14.83
N ALA A 263 5.21 18.35 -13.64
CA ALA A 263 6.14 17.93 -12.62
C ALA A 263 5.78 16.61 -11.93
N GLN A 264 4.55 16.13 -12.15
CA GLN A 264 3.99 14.91 -11.55
C GLN A 264 4.25 14.89 -10.04
N CYS A 265 3.63 15.85 -9.34
CA CYS A 265 3.79 16.01 -7.90
C CYS A 265 2.46 16.35 -7.22
N TRP A 266 2.44 16.20 -5.90
CA TRP A 266 1.35 16.59 -5.05
C TRP A 266 1.50 18.06 -4.64
N PHE A 267 0.46 18.85 -4.87
CA PHE A 267 0.33 20.21 -4.35
C PHE A 267 -0.13 20.16 -2.89
N HIS A 268 0.57 20.88 -2.00
CA HIS A 268 0.15 21.02 -0.60
C HIS A 268 -0.28 22.45 -0.27
N GLU A 269 0.56 23.44 -0.56
CA GLU A 269 0.29 24.83 -0.19
C GLU A 269 1.05 25.80 -1.11
N ALA A 270 0.47 26.96 -1.38
CA ALA A 270 1.17 28.07 -2.00
C ALA A 270 0.66 29.40 -1.46
N ALA A 271 1.52 30.41 -1.43
CA ALA A 271 1.15 31.77 -1.07
C ALA A 271 1.98 32.78 -1.86
N CYS A 272 1.41 33.97 -2.10
CA CYS A 272 2.09 35.02 -2.84
C CYS A 272 1.90 36.42 -2.23
N TRP A 273 2.89 37.28 -2.46
CA TRP A 273 2.88 38.69 -2.10
C TRP A 273 3.37 39.52 -3.28
N THR A 274 2.70 40.63 -3.58
CA THR A 274 3.12 41.61 -4.59
C THR A 274 4.14 42.60 -4.02
N ARG A 275 5.03 42.10 -3.15
CA ARG A 275 6.14 42.82 -2.54
C ARG A 275 7.23 41.84 -2.11
N ALA A 276 8.44 42.36 -1.93
CA ALA A 276 9.53 41.63 -1.31
C ALA A 276 9.31 41.61 0.22
N LEU A 277 9.20 40.42 0.81
CA LEU A 277 9.11 40.27 2.26
C LEU A 277 10.43 40.66 2.93
N ASP A 278 10.37 41.30 4.10
CA ASP A 278 11.56 41.59 4.90
C ASP A 278 12.09 40.34 5.64
N ALA A 279 13.19 40.48 6.37
CA ALA A 279 13.81 39.36 7.07
C ALA A 279 12.93 38.76 8.20
N VAL A 280 12.14 39.59 8.89
CA VAL A 280 11.24 39.15 9.98
C VAL A 280 10.06 38.38 9.40
N GLU A 281 9.53 38.86 8.28
CA GLU A 281 8.43 38.24 7.57
C GLU A 281 8.86 36.92 6.93
N VAL A 282 10.04 36.85 6.32
CA VAL A 282 10.60 35.58 5.83
C VAL A 282 10.80 34.60 6.99
N THR A 283 11.29 35.05 8.14
CA THR A 283 11.44 34.18 9.33
C THR A 283 10.08 33.65 9.80
N THR A 284 9.03 34.47 9.76
CA THR A 284 7.66 34.06 10.10
C THR A 284 7.13 33.01 9.11
N LEU A 285 7.41 33.21 7.82
CA LEU A 285 7.02 32.26 6.77
C LEU A 285 7.79 30.95 6.87
N VAL A 286 9.08 30.97 7.24
CA VAL A 286 9.85 29.77 7.58
C VAL A 286 9.25 29.05 8.78
N ALA A 287 8.85 29.77 9.82
CA ALA A 287 8.16 29.16 10.97
C ALA A 287 6.82 28.52 10.59
N ALA A 288 6.12 29.06 9.58
CA ALA A 288 4.88 28.47 9.06
C ALA A 288 5.09 27.10 8.39
N GLN A 289 6.31 26.81 7.92
CA GLN A 289 6.65 25.52 7.35
C GLN A 289 6.59 24.38 8.38
N GLY A 290 6.64 24.69 9.69
CA GLY A 290 6.52 23.69 10.76
C GLY A 290 5.18 22.95 10.80
N ARG A 291 4.20 23.37 10.00
CA ARG A 291 2.95 22.63 9.75
C ARG A 291 3.19 21.35 8.94
N TRP A 292 4.24 21.33 8.12
CA TRP A 292 4.56 20.24 7.19
C TRP A 292 5.71 19.39 7.73
N VAL A 293 5.66 18.09 7.47
CA VAL A 293 6.80 17.20 7.74
C VAL A 293 7.85 17.43 6.65
N LEU A 294 8.82 18.31 6.95
CA LEU A 294 9.98 18.60 6.12
C LEU A 294 11.11 17.61 6.47
N GLY A 295 11.60 16.84 5.50
CA GLY A 295 12.72 15.90 5.75
C GLY A 295 12.67 14.60 4.95
N ALA A 296 13.71 13.78 5.10
CA ALA A 296 13.88 12.51 4.40
C ALA A 296 12.65 11.60 4.57
N ARG A 297 12.11 11.14 3.46
CA ARG A 297 10.90 10.32 3.37
C ARG A 297 11.24 8.85 3.25
N ARG A 298 10.30 8.02 3.70
CA ARG A 298 10.15 6.63 3.24
C ARG A 298 8.88 6.50 2.40
N GLY A 299 9.02 6.15 1.13
CA GLY A 299 7.92 5.48 0.43
C GLY A 299 7.73 4.09 1.02
N VAL A 300 6.59 3.46 0.76
CA VAL A 300 6.36 2.06 1.14
C VAL A 300 6.59 1.18 -0.07
N ASN A 301 7.74 0.52 -0.17
CA ASN A 301 7.99 -0.47 -1.20
C ASN A 301 7.96 -1.88 -0.62
N LEU A 302 7.33 -2.82 -1.31
CA LEU A 302 7.30 -4.23 -0.96
C LEU A 302 8.19 -5.01 -1.92
N LEU A 303 9.21 -5.72 -1.43
CA LEU A 303 9.93 -6.68 -2.26
C LEU A 303 9.14 -7.99 -2.29
N VAL A 304 8.49 -8.29 -3.41
CA VAL A 304 7.69 -9.52 -3.54
C VAL A 304 8.57 -10.67 -3.98
N MET A 305 8.59 -11.72 -3.16
CA MET A 305 9.27 -12.98 -3.41
C MET A 305 8.30 -14.14 -3.23
N GLY A 306 8.25 -15.07 -4.18
CA GLY A 306 7.28 -16.14 -4.13
C GLY A 306 7.22 -16.98 -5.38
N GLN A 307 6.25 -17.89 -5.37
CA GLN A 307 5.92 -18.79 -6.48
C GLN A 307 4.75 -18.24 -7.30
N SER A 308 4.11 -19.07 -8.12
CA SER A 308 3.08 -18.70 -9.08
C SER A 308 1.94 -17.86 -8.49
N ASN A 309 1.46 -18.11 -7.27
CA ASN A 309 0.42 -17.27 -6.66
C ASN A 309 0.94 -15.89 -6.23
N ALA A 310 2.24 -15.69 -5.97
CA ALA A 310 2.81 -14.36 -5.79
C ALA A 310 2.74 -13.55 -7.09
N GLU A 311 3.00 -14.19 -8.23
CA GLU A 311 2.85 -13.55 -9.54
C GLU A 311 1.39 -13.13 -9.76
N TRP A 312 0.43 -14.03 -9.54
CA TRP A 312 -0.99 -13.69 -9.63
C TRP A 312 -1.40 -12.61 -8.62
N PHE A 313 -0.85 -12.61 -7.41
CA PHE A 313 -1.11 -11.58 -6.39
C PHE A 313 -0.66 -10.20 -6.85
N VAL A 314 0.50 -10.10 -7.52
CA VAL A 314 0.97 -8.87 -8.15
C VAL A 314 0.07 -8.46 -9.32
N GLN A 315 -0.24 -9.40 -10.23
CA GLN A 315 -1.08 -9.12 -11.41
C GLN A 315 -2.50 -8.68 -11.04
N ALA A 316 -3.07 -9.22 -9.97
CA ALA A 316 -4.37 -8.82 -9.44
C ALA A 316 -4.35 -7.43 -8.76
N GLY A 317 -3.19 -6.82 -8.57
CA GLY A 317 -3.01 -5.56 -7.84
C GLY A 317 -3.01 -5.71 -6.31
N GLY A 318 -2.97 -6.94 -5.79
CA GLY A 318 -2.96 -7.22 -4.35
C GLY A 318 -1.75 -6.64 -3.63
N ALA A 319 -0.56 -6.77 -4.21
CA ALA A 319 0.66 -6.20 -3.63
C ALA A 319 0.62 -4.66 -3.56
N LEU A 320 0.07 -4.01 -4.59
CA LEU A 320 -0.07 -2.55 -4.60
C LEU A 320 -1.13 -2.09 -3.60
N ALA A 321 -2.26 -2.80 -3.50
CA ALA A 321 -3.31 -2.49 -2.51
C ALA A 321 -2.81 -2.64 -1.07
N LEU A 322 -1.96 -3.64 -0.81
CA LEU A 322 -1.26 -3.80 0.47
C LEU A 322 -0.35 -2.61 0.75
N ALA A 323 0.51 -2.24 -0.21
CA ALA A 323 1.43 -1.12 -0.06
C ALA A 323 0.70 0.22 0.14
N GLN A 324 -0.41 0.43 -0.58
CA GLN A 324 -1.28 1.61 -0.44
C GLN A 324 -1.91 1.70 0.95
N GLY A 325 -2.45 0.58 1.45
CA GLY A 325 -3.05 0.54 2.77
C GLY A 325 -2.01 0.77 3.87
N VAL A 326 -0.81 0.21 3.74
CA VAL A 326 0.30 0.50 4.66
C VAL A 326 0.69 1.98 4.59
N ALA A 327 0.84 2.55 3.39
CA ALA A 327 1.16 3.96 3.22
C ALA A 327 0.16 4.89 3.91
N TRP A 328 -1.15 4.57 3.88
CA TRP A 328 -2.18 5.34 4.57
C TRP A 328 -2.02 5.37 6.10
N TYR A 329 -1.56 4.25 6.70
CA TYR A 329 -1.28 4.18 8.14
C TYR A 329 -0.05 5.01 8.53
N LEU A 330 0.97 5.02 7.67
CA LEU A 330 2.24 5.72 7.92
C LEU A 330 2.18 7.21 7.51
N GLY A 331 1.18 7.60 6.72
CA GLY A 331 1.11 8.92 6.09
C GLY A 331 2.15 9.11 4.99
N ALA A 332 2.43 8.05 4.22
CA ALA A 332 3.47 8.02 3.20
C ALA A 332 2.94 8.49 1.82
N ALA A 333 3.71 9.35 1.15
CA ALA A 333 3.32 9.97 -0.12
C ALA A 333 3.41 9.05 -1.36
N ALA A 334 4.04 7.87 -1.26
CA ALA A 334 3.98 6.86 -2.32
C ALA A 334 4.18 5.44 -1.78
N TRP A 335 3.77 4.51 -2.61
CA TRP A 335 3.76 3.08 -2.36
C TRP A 335 4.08 2.31 -3.65
N ALA A 336 4.80 1.20 -3.54
CA ALA A 336 5.20 0.41 -4.68
C ALA A 336 5.30 -1.06 -4.29
N ALA A 337 5.31 -1.92 -5.32
CA ALA A 337 5.70 -3.31 -5.20
C ALA A 337 6.80 -3.59 -6.21
N THR A 338 7.97 -3.97 -5.71
CA THR A 338 9.12 -4.37 -6.53
C THR A 338 9.07 -5.88 -6.72
N SER A 339 8.91 -6.28 -7.97
CA SER A 339 8.88 -7.70 -8.33
C SER A 339 9.22 -7.88 -9.80
N LEU A 340 9.80 -9.02 -10.14
CA LEU A 340 10.00 -9.41 -11.52
C LEU A 340 9.85 -10.94 -11.62
N PRO A 341 8.94 -11.45 -12.47
CA PRO A 341 8.87 -12.87 -12.76
C PRO A 341 10.12 -13.40 -13.47
N ALA A 342 10.47 -14.65 -13.21
CA ALA A 342 11.52 -15.37 -13.92
C ALA A 342 11.23 -15.43 -15.44
N GLY A 343 12.29 -15.50 -16.24
CA GLY A 343 12.19 -15.54 -17.71
C GLY A 343 12.14 -14.17 -18.39
N ASN A 344 11.88 -13.07 -17.66
CA ASN A 344 11.88 -11.72 -18.23
C ASN A 344 13.29 -11.25 -18.62
N VAL A 345 14.30 -11.60 -17.82
CA VAL A 345 15.70 -11.25 -18.06
C VAL A 345 16.55 -12.47 -17.76
N VAL A 346 17.20 -13.03 -18.79
CA VAL A 346 17.83 -14.37 -18.73
C VAL A 346 19.35 -14.36 -18.91
N SER A 347 19.95 -13.21 -19.24
CA SER A 347 21.41 -13.08 -19.40
C SER A 347 21.93 -11.76 -18.84
N PRO A 348 22.48 -11.74 -17.60
CA PRO A 348 22.28 -12.76 -16.57
C PRO A 348 20.81 -12.81 -16.08
N ALA A 349 20.43 -13.93 -15.48
CA ALA A 349 19.11 -14.09 -14.87
C ALA A 349 18.89 -13.06 -13.75
N ARG A 350 17.77 -12.34 -13.78
CA ARG A 350 17.41 -11.31 -12.79
C ARG A 350 15.91 -11.35 -12.53
N TYR A 351 15.49 -11.77 -11.34
CA TYR A 351 14.09 -11.86 -10.94
C TYR A 351 13.93 -12.04 -9.43
N SER A 352 12.71 -11.88 -8.92
CA SER A 352 12.36 -12.15 -7.52
C SER A 352 11.25 -13.18 -7.34
N MET A 353 10.53 -13.53 -8.41
CA MET A 353 9.44 -14.51 -8.40
C MET A 353 9.67 -15.59 -9.44
N ILE A 354 9.16 -16.80 -9.19
CA ILE A 354 9.34 -17.98 -10.05
C ILE A 354 8.02 -18.72 -10.25
N ALA A 355 7.99 -19.58 -11.27
CA ALA A 355 6.91 -20.55 -11.44
C ALA A 355 7.38 -21.94 -10.96
N GLY A 356 6.93 -22.37 -9.77
CA GLY A 356 6.95 -23.79 -9.40
C GLY A 356 8.28 -24.42 -8.96
N HIS A 357 9.14 -23.72 -8.21
CA HIS A 357 10.29 -24.34 -7.50
C HIS A 357 10.21 -24.13 -5.98
N PRO A 358 10.47 -25.15 -5.15
CA PRO A 358 10.49 -25.00 -3.70
C PRO A 358 11.58 -24.03 -3.23
N VAL A 359 11.47 -23.53 -1.99
CA VAL A 359 12.44 -22.58 -1.42
C VAL A 359 13.87 -23.15 -1.40
N SER A 360 13.98 -24.46 -1.18
CA SER A 360 15.20 -25.25 -1.20
C SER A 360 14.94 -26.56 -1.95
N ASN A 361 15.99 -27.19 -2.47
CA ASN A 361 15.81 -28.51 -3.09
C ASN A 361 15.26 -29.48 -2.02
N SER A 362 14.15 -30.14 -2.35
CA SER A 362 13.55 -31.17 -1.51
C SER A 362 13.55 -32.49 -2.26
N SER A 363 13.72 -33.59 -1.52
CA SER A 363 13.66 -34.94 -2.06
C SER A 363 12.50 -35.71 -1.43
N PRO A 364 11.72 -36.48 -2.22
CA PRO A 364 11.75 -36.54 -3.69
C PRO A 364 10.95 -35.37 -4.28
N PRO A 365 11.51 -34.56 -5.21
CA PRO A 365 10.73 -33.50 -5.84
C PRO A 365 9.76 -34.13 -6.85
N LEU A 366 8.55 -33.58 -6.98
CA LEU A 366 7.59 -33.93 -8.05
C LEU A 366 8.12 -33.60 -9.45
N PHE A 367 9.14 -32.75 -9.54
CA PHE A 367 9.89 -32.43 -10.76
C PHE A 367 11.35 -32.87 -10.59
N PRO A 368 11.86 -33.87 -11.33
CA PRO A 368 13.23 -34.34 -11.16
C PRO A 368 14.21 -33.18 -11.42
N PRO A 369 15.29 -33.05 -10.62
CA PRO A 369 16.27 -32.00 -10.77
C PRO A 369 17.10 -32.26 -12.03
N GLY A 370 16.59 -31.81 -13.18
CA GLY A 370 17.38 -31.62 -14.37
C GLY A 370 18.37 -30.47 -14.13
N ALA A 371 19.55 -30.55 -14.74
CA ALA A 371 20.72 -29.69 -14.48
C ALA A 371 20.56 -28.18 -14.83
N ALA A 372 19.33 -27.64 -14.88
CA ALA A 372 19.06 -26.25 -15.26
C ALA A 372 17.80 -25.59 -14.64
N ASN A 373 17.09 -26.21 -13.69
CA ASN A 373 15.90 -25.60 -13.05
C ASN A 373 16.20 -25.28 -11.57
N GLY A 374 16.14 -24.01 -11.17
CA GLY A 374 16.81 -23.50 -9.97
C GLY A 374 16.04 -23.60 -8.65
N THR A 375 16.72 -23.23 -7.56
CA THR A 375 16.19 -23.07 -6.20
C THR A 375 16.78 -21.80 -5.59
N PHE A 376 16.15 -21.24 -4.57
CA PHE A 376 16.70 -20.06 -3.90
C PHE A 376 17.83 -20.41 -2.94
N LEU A 377 17.74 -21.56 -2.27
CA LEU A 377 18.82 -22.11 -1.44
C LEU A 377 19.36 -23.42 -2.02
N THR A 378 20.67 -23.57 -1.98
CA THR A 378 21.35 -24.85 -2.26
C THR A 378 21.36 -25.68 -0.99
N ASN A 379 20.54 -26.73 -0.96
CA ASN A 379 20.61 -27.75 0.07
C ASN A 379 21.67 -28.79 -0.34
N PRO A 380 22.74 -28.98 0.46
CA PRO A 380 23.85 -29.89 0.15
C PRO A 380 23.48 -31.38 0.24
N GLY A 381 22.32 -31.73 0.81
CA GLY A 381 21.84 -33.12 0.91
C GLY A 381 22.60 -33.98 1.92
N ASP A 382 23.43 -33.38 2.77
CA ASP A 382 24.24 -34.05 3.80
C ASP A 382 23.61 -34.01 5.21
N GLY A 383 22.41 -33.45 5.34
CA GLY A 383 21.71 -33.26 6.62
C GLY A 383 22.20 -32.07 7.44
N SER A 384 23.08 -31.23 6.91
CA SER A 384 23.50 -29.98 7.55
C SER A 384 22.35 -28.99 7.70
N SER A 385 22.42 -28.18 8.76
CA SER A 385 21.40 -27.16 9.03
C SER A 385 21.34 -26.11 7.91
N PRO A 386 20.14 -25.65 7.50
CA PRO A 386 19.95 -24.55 6.58
C PRO A 386 20.64 -23.24 6.98
N ALA A 387 20.99 -23.06 8.25
CA ALA A 387 21.68 -21.86 8.72
C ALA A 387 22.98 -21.54 7.97
N THR A 388 23.65 -22.55 7.39
CA THR A 388 24.91 -22.40 6.65
C THR A 388 24.76 -22.45 5.13
N TRP A 389 23.55 -22.73 4.61
CA TRP A 389 23.35 -22.92 3.17
C TRP A 389 23.59 -21.63 2.37
N ALA A 390 24.04 -21.81 1.13
CA ALA A 390 24.29 -20.72 0.20
C ALA A 390 23.09 -20.52 -0.75
N LEU A 391 23.10 -19.39 -1.47
CA LEU A 391 22.13 -19.14 -2.53
C LEU A 391 22.27 -20.20 -3.63
N GLY A 392 21.14 -20.76 -4.05
CA GLY A 392 21.03 -21.54 -5.29
C GLY A 392 20.88 -20.64 -6.51
N PRO A 393 20.68 -21.21 -7.71
CA PRO A 393 20.58 -20.45 -8.96
C PRO A 393 19.53 -19.33 -8.93
N ASP A 394 18.36 -19.57 -8.36
CA ASP A 394 17.30 -18.55 -8.28
C ASP A 394 17.65 -17.48 -7.23
N GLY A 395 18.35 -17.87 -6.16
CA GLY A 395 18.88 -16.95 -5.16
C GLY A 395 19.99 -16.05 -5.73
N GLN A 396 20.79 -16.57 -6.66
CA GLN A 396 21.78 -15.76 -7.41
C GLN A 396 21.09 -14.80 -8.38
N ALA A 397 19.99 -15.21 -9.02
CA ALA A 397 19.20 -14.32 -9.86
C ALA A 397 18.55 -13.18 -9.04
N LEU A 398 18.08 -13.47 -7.82
CA LEU A 398 17.62 -12.45 -6.88
C LEU A 398 18.75 -11.50 -6.47
N SER A 399 19.93 -12.04 -6.16
CA SER A 399 21.11 -11.23 -5.82
C SER A 399 21.46 -10.27 -6.96
N ALA A 400 21.46 -10.75 -8.22
CA ALA A 400 21.70 -9.93 -9.40
C ALA A 400 20.58 -8.93 -9.71
N TYR A 401 19.34 -9.25 -9.30
CA TYR A 401 18.20 -8.35 -9.41
C TYR A 401 18.32 -7.14 -8.46
N LEU A 402 18.79 -7.39 -7.23
CA LEU A 402 18.86 -6.39 -6.16
C LEU A 402 20.21 -5.66 -6.09
N THR A 403 21.32 -6.28 -6.46
CA THR A 403 22.66 -5.78 -6.12
C THR A 403 23.61 -5.70 -7.32
N GLY A 404 24.66 -4.89 -7.17
CA GLY A 404 25.73 -4.75 -8.17
C GLY A 404 25.39 -3.78 -9.31
N SER A 405 26.32 -3.67 -10.26
CA SER A 405 26.21 -2.71 -11.39
C SER A 405 25.12 -3.04 -12.41
N GLN A 406 24.43 -4.17 -12.26
CA GLN A 406 23.38 -4.68 -13.14
C GLN A 406 22.03 -4.84 -12.44
N ALA A 407 21.91 -4.35 -11.19
CA ALA A 407 20.66 -4.36 -10.44
C ALA A 407 19.55 -3.67 -11.23
N LEU A 408 18.35 -4.25 -11.20
CA LEU A 408 17.17 -3.67 -11.84
C LEU A 408 16.36 -2.80 -10.88
N VAL A 409 16.68 -2.86 -9.58
CA VAL A 409 16.09 -2.02 -8.55
C VAL A 409 17.03 -0.83 -8.29
N PRO A 410 16.71 0.37 -8.79
CA PRO A 410 17.37 1.61 -8.40
C PRO A 410 17.50 1.78 -6.89
N ALA A 411 18.67 2.26 -6.46
CA ALA A 411 19.02 2.42 -5.04
C ALA A 411 17.99 3.24 -4.24
N VAL A 412 17.35 4.23 -4.88
CA VAL A 412 16.31 5.06 -4.25
C VAL A 412 15.04 4.28 -3.90
N ASP A 413 14.66 3.28 -4.71
CA ASP A 413 13.48 2.45 -4.44
C ASP A 413 13.83 1.23 -3.60
N GLU A 414 15.09 0.78 -3.67
CA GLU A 414 15.65 -0.18 -2.73
C GLU A 414 15.56 0.38 -1.30
N ALA A 415 15.96 1.63 -1.08
CA ALA A 415 15.89 2.30 0.23
C ALA A 415 14.46 2.33 0.81
N ASP A 416 13.44 2.42 -0.05
CA ASP A 416 12.02 2.41 0.33
C ASP A 416 11.47 1.00 0.63
N ILE A 417 12.24 -0.08 0.41
CA ILE A 417 11.79 -1.44 0.72
C ILE A 417 11.55 -1.57 2.22
N ALA A 418 10.28 -1.56 2.62
CA ALA A 418 9.85 -1.63 4.00
C ALA A 418 9.56 -3.06 4.44
N PHE A 419 9.33 -3.99 3.50
CA PHE A 419 9.00 -5.38 3.77
C PHE A 419 9.58 -6.34 2.74
N LEU A 420 9.97 -7.53 3.19
CA LEU A 420 10.02 -8.72 2.34
C LEU A 420 8.63 -9.33 2.33
N LEU A 421 7.94 -9.33 1.20
CA LEU A 421 6.64 -9.95 1.05
C LEU A 421 6.81 -11.38 0.52
N TRP A 422 6.20 -12.35 1.19
CA TRP A 422 6.44 -13.77 0.99
C TRP A 422 5.16 -14.58 0.70
N PRO A 423 4.53 -14.39 -0.47
CA PRO A 423 3.40 -15.20 -0.88
C PRO A 423 3.92 -16.53 -1.46
N TRP A 424 4.26 -17.48 -0.60
CA TRP A 424 4.98 -18.69 -0.99
C TRP A 424 4.47 -19.91 -0.21
N SER A 425 3.90 -20.88 -0.91
CA SER A 425 3.45 -22.12 -0.25
C SER A 425 3.35 -23.34 -1.15
N GLU A 426 3.29 -23.20 -2.48
CA GLU A 426 2.74 -24.22 -3.38
C GLU A 426 3.61 -25.48 -3.45
N GLN A 427 4.81 -25.38 -4.01
CA GLN A 427 5.68 -26.56 -4.13
C GLN A 427 6.23 -27.02 -2.77
N ASP A 428 6.27 -26.13 -1.79
CA ASP A 428 6.66 -26.51 -0.43
C ASP A 428 5.55 -27.28 0.29
N SER A 429 4.29 -27.11 -0.13
CA SER A 429 3.14 -27.89 0.36
C SER A 429 3.06 -29.29 -0.23
N THR A 430 3.96 -29.69 -1.12
CA THR A 430 4.09 -31.08 -1.58
C THR A 430 5.07 -31.88 -0.72
N MET A 431 5.80 -31.22 0.20
CA MET A 431 6.72 -31.89 1.09
C MET A 431 5.99 -32.68 2.18
N PRO A 432 6.54 -33.82 2.64
CA PRO A 432 5.97 -34.54 3.77
C PRO A 432 6.08 -33.69 5.03
N TYR A 433 5.11 -33.85 5.95
CA TYR A 433 5.07 -33.11 7.22
C TYR A 433 6.36 -33.24 8.05
N ALA A 434 7.10 -34.34 7.91
CA ALA A 434 8.41 -34.54 8.54
C ALA A 434 9.45 -33.45 8.19
N ASN A 435 9.26 -32.73 7.09
CA ASN A 435 10.16 -31.65 6.64
C ASN A 435 9.80 -30.28 7.24
N LYS A 436 8.89 -30.20 8.21
CA LYS A 436 8.48 -28.93 8.84
C LYS A 436 9.66 -28.07 9.29
N THR A 437 10.61 -28.67 10.03
CA THR A 437 11.80 -27.98 10.52
C THR A 437 12.68 -27.50 9.36
N LEU A 438 12.89 -28.35 8.35
CA LEU A 438 13.67 -28.04 7.16
C LEU A 438 13.11 -26.82 6.42
N TYR A 439 11.79 -26.80 6.20
CA TYR A 439 11.11 -25.68 5.55
C TYR A 439 11.27 -24.39 6.36
N LYS A 440 10.97 -24.42 7.67
CA LYS A 440 11.08 -23.26 8.55
C LYS A 440 12.49 -22.67 8.54
N GLU A 441 13.51 -23.51 8.71
CA GLU A 441 14.90 -23.07 8.71
C GLU A 441 15.36 -22.56 7.33
N SER A 442 14.83 -23.12 6.23
CA SER A 442 15.08 -22.62 4.87
C SER A 442 14.49 -21.23 4.65
N VAL A 443 13.24 -20.99 5.06
CA VAL A 443 12.60 -19.66 4.97
C VAL A 443 13.39 -18.63 5.78
N SER A 444 13.73 -18.95 7.03
CA SER A 444 14.55 -18.06 7.89
C SER A 444 15.92 -17.75 7.27
N ARG A 445 16.59 -18.76 6.70
CA ARG A 445 17.89 -18.57 6.03
C ARG A 445 17.77 -17.63 4.84
N LEU A 446 16.79 -17.85 3.97
CA LEU A 446 16.63 -17.04 2.78
C LEU A 446 16.22 -15.61 3.10
N ALA A 447 15.35 -15.41 4.09
CA ALA A 447 15.03 -14.08 4.60
C ALA A 447 16.29 -13.38 5.15
N ALA A 448 17.15 -14.09 5.90
CA ALA A 448 18.40 -13.53 6.41
C ALA A 448 19.38 -13.15 5.28
N LEU A 449 19.55 -14.00 4.27
CA LEU A 449 20.41 -13.71 3.10
C LEU A 449 19.87 -12.53 2.30
N THR A 450 18.56 -12.45 2.07
CA THR A 450 17.94 -11.33 1.34
C THR A 450 18.10 -10.02 2.10
N ARG A 451 17.92 -10.04 3.43
CA ARG A 451 18.22 -8.88 4.29
C ARG A 451 19.68 -8.44 4.17
N GLN A 452 20.62 -9.39 4.14
CA GLN A 452 22.05 -9.09 3.96
C GLN A 452 22.35 -8.47 2.59
N MET A 453 21.71 -8.92 1.50
CA MET A 453 21.83 -8.30 0.17
C MET A 453 21.47 -6.81 0.21
N LEU A 454 20.48 -6.45 1.03
CA LEU A 454 19.98 -5.08 1.21
C LEU A 454 20.66 -4.33 2.37
N GLY A 455 21.72 -4.89 2.96
CA GLY A 455 22.42 -4.30 4.11
C GLY A 455 21.57 -4.13 5.38
N ARG A 456 20.49 -4.90 5.52
CA ARG A 456 19.48 -4.77 6.60
C ARG A 456 19.43 -6.02 7.47
N SER A 457 18.72 -5.92 8.59
CA SER A 457 18.47 -7.02 9.52
C SER A 457 16.98 -7.22 9.75
N ALA A 458 16.60 -8.24 10.54
CA ALA A 458 15.21 -8.43 10.92
C ALA A 458 14.62 -7.20 11.65
N ALA A 459 15.44 -6.44 12.37
CA ALA A 459 15.02 -5.25 13.11
C ALA A 459 14.68 -4.04 12.22
N SER A 460 15.06 -4.05 10.94
CA SER A 460 14.77 -2.96 10.00
C SER A 460 14.03 -3.40 8.75
N LEU A 461 13.88 -4.71 8.53
CA LEU A 461 13.20 -5.27 7.36
C LEU A 461 12.39 -6.53 7.74
N PRO A 462 11.12 -6.37 8.15
CA PRO A 462 10.23 -7.47 8.53
C PRO A 462 9.85 -8.35 7.32
N LEU A 463 9.47 -9.59 7.63
CA LEU A 463 8.95 -10.57 6.67
C LEU A 463 7.42 -10.64 6.76
N LEU A 464 6.71 -10.41 5.66
CA LEU A 464 5.25 -10.56 5.58
C LEU A 464 4.91 -11.91 4.96
N LEU A 465 4.29 -12.79 5.74
CA LEU A 465 3.86 -14.12 5.34
C LEU A 465 2.35 -14.15 5.11
N TRP A 466 1.86 -14.98 4.20
CA TRP A 466 0.45 -15.38 4.19
C TRP A 466 0.27 -16.81 4.69
N SER A 467 -0.93 -17.15 5.13
CA SER A 467 -1.30 -18.55 5.40
C SER A 467 -1.22 -19.37 4.11
N ALA A 468 -0.84 -20.65 4.22
CA ALA A 468 -0.66 -21.51 3.06
C ALA A 468 -1.96 -21.63 2.25
N ILE A 469 -1.86 -21.38 0.94
CA ILE A 469 -2.99 -21.60 0.04
C ILE A 469 -3.31 -23.10 -0.04
N PRO A 470 -4.57 -23.48 -0.31
CA PRO A 470 -4.90 -24.87 -0.57
C PRO A 470 -4.18 -25.37 -1.84
N TYR A 471 -3.20 -26.28 -1.68
CA TYR A 471 -2.38 -26.78 -2.80
C TYR A 471 -1.98 -28.26 -2.60
N GLU A 472 -2.37 -29.11 -3.55
CA GLU A 472 -2.02 -30.54 -3.72
C GLU A 472 -2.16 -31.50 -2.52
N THR A 473 -1.46 -31.31 -1.40
CA THR A 473 -1.44 -32.27 -0.28
C THR A 473 -1.91 -31.67 1.04
N ASP A 474 -2.75 -32.40 1.78
CA ASP A 474 -3.28 -31.92 3.06
C ASP A 474 -2.20 -31.76 4.13
N GLN A 475 -1.31 -32.74 4.24
CA GLN A 475 -0.24 -32.76 5.25
C GLN A 475 0.80 -31.66 5.01
N GLY A 476 1.20 -31.45 3.75
CA GLY A 476 2.18 -30.42 3.41
C GLY A 476 1.59 -29.01 3.53
N VAL A 477 0.33 -28.79 3.13
CA VAL A 477 -0.35 -27.51 3.39
C VAL A 477 -0.42 -27.22 4.89
N GLN A 478 -0.76 -28.22 5.71
CA GLN A 478 -0.80 -28.03 7.17
C GLN A 478 0.60 -27.77 7.75
N MET A 479 1.62 -28.48 7.25
CA MET A 479 3.02 -28.23 7.61
C MET A 479 3.42 -26.76 7.35
N VAL A 480 3.06 -26.21 6.19
CA VAL A 480 3.37 -24.81 5.84
C VAL A 480 2.57 -23.84 6.73
N ARG A 481 1.28 -24.07 6.99
CA ARG A 481 0.48 -23.22 7.90
C ARG A 481 1.07 -23.16 9.30
N GLU A 482 1.44 -24.31 9.87
CA GLU A 482 2.10 -24.36 11.17
C GLU A 482 3.46 -23.68 11.16
N SER A 483 4.24 -23.86 10.09
CA SER A 483 5.55 -23.21 9.96
C SER A 483 5.44 -21.69 9.86
N VAL A 484 4.45 -21.18 9.13
CA VAL A 484 4.15 -19.74 9.04
C VAL A 484 3.77 -19.18 10.40
N LEU A 485 2.93 -19.88 11.18
CA LEU A 485 2.62 -19.47 12.54
C LEU A 485 3.87 -19.49 13.43
N ASP A 486 4.65 -20.57 13.43
CA ASP A 486 5.89 -20.68 14.20
C ASP A 486 6.87 -19.54 13.89
N LEU A 487 7.04 -19.20 12.60
CA LEU A 487 7.89 -18.09 12.16
C LEU A 487 7.38 -16.75 12.69
N SER A 488 6.07 -16.53 12.69
CA SER A 488 5.47 -15.29 13.20
C SER A 488 5.55 -15.15 14.72
N LEU A 489 5.66 -16.27 15.44
CA LEU A 489 5.83 -16.29 16.89
C LEU A 489 7.31 -16.17 17.32
N ASP A 490 8.26 -16.28 16.39
CA ASP A 490 9.68 -16.06 16.65
C ASP A 490 10.04 -14.57 16.55
N PRO A 491 10.27 -13.87 17.68
CA PRO A 491 10.59 -12.45 17.67
C PRO A 491 11.94 -12.15 16.97
N ALA A 492 12.86 -13.11 16.88
CA ALA A 492 14.14 -12.91 16.21
C ALA A 492 13.98 -12.86 14.68
N GLY A 493 12.97 -13.55 14.15
CA GLY A 493 12.65 -13.57 12.72
C GLY A 493 11.94 -12.30 12.23
N ASN A 494 11.23 -11.61 13.14
CA ASN A 494 10.36 -10.47 12.87
C ASN A 494 9.47 -10.71 11.64
N ALA A 495 8.65 -11.74 11.74
CA ALA A 495 7.72 -12.14 10.70
C ALA A 495 6.27 -11.90 11.13
N VAL A 496 5.43 -11.48 10.19
CA VAL A 496 4.03 -11.11 10.44
C VAL A 496 3.15 -11.78 9.40
N ILE A 497 2.06 -12.40 9.86
CA ILE A 497 1.06 -12.95 8.96
C ILE A 497 0.17 -11.79 8.50
N PHE A 498 0.30 -11.35 7.26
CA PHE A 498 -0.53 -10.27 6.73
C PHE A 498 -1.89 -10.79 6.25
N VAL A 499 -1.96 -12.03 5.76
CA VAL A 499 -3.22 -12.68 5.37
C VAL A 499 -3.34 -14.01 6.12
N ALA A 500 -4.20 -14.03 7.11
CA ALA A 500 -4.37 -15.17 8.01
C ALA A 500 -5.26 -16.29 7.44
N GLN A 501 -6.04 -16.00 6.41
CA GLN A 501 -6.90 -16.95 5.72
C GLN A 501 -6.74 -16.77 4.21
N THR A 502 -6.34 -17.84 3.52
CA THR A 502 -6.14 -17.84 2.05
C THR A 502 -6.97 -18.91 1.33
N ALA A 503 -7.70 -19.75 2.08
CA ALA A 503 -8.58 -20.76 1.52
C ALA A 503 -9.98 -20.22 1.18
N ASP A 504 -10.31 -19.01 1.64
CA ASP A 504 -11.55 -18.26 1.35
C ASP A 504 -11.52 -17.60 -0.04
N SER A 505 -10.98 -18.32 -1.01
CA SER A 505 -10.92 -17.92 -2.40
C SER A 505 -11.32 -19.06 -3.31
N ASN A 506 -11.98 -18.69 -4.40
CA ASN A 506 -12.26 -19.64 -5.48
C ASN A 506 -10.97 -20.04 -6.21
N PRO A 507 -10.96 -21.21 -6.86
CA PRO A 507 -9.99 -21.51 -7.90
C PRO A 507 -10.00 -20.43 -8.98
N LEU A 508 -8.84 -20.13 -9.55
CA LEU A 508 -8.72 -19.20 -10.67
C LEU A 508 -9.62 -19.63 -11.83
N ASN A 509 -10.36 -18.70 -12.41
CA ASN A 509 -11.34 -18.97 -13.49
C ASN A 509 -12.48 -19.94 -13.11
N ALA A 510 -12.72 -20.21 -11.82
CA ALA A 510 -13.90 -20.96 -11.40
C ALA A 510 -15.19 -20.19 -11.68
N THR A 511 -16.27 -20.93 -11.94
CA THR A 511 -17.62 -20.34 -12.03
C THR A 511 -18.24 -20.31 -10.64
N TRP A 512 -18.58 -19.12 -10.16
CA TRP A 512 -19.23 -18.91 -8.86
C TRP A 512 -20.74 -18.75 -9.02
N ASP A 513 -21.50 -19.46 -8.21
CA ASP A 513 -22.95 -19.34 -8.14
C ASP A 513 -23.39 -18.48 -6.93
N PRO A 514 -23.94 -17.26 -7.16
CA PRO A 514 -24.42 -16.41 -6.08
C PRO A 514 -25.57 -16.99 -5.26
N ALA A 515 -26.37 -17.87 -5.84
CA ALA A 515 -27.56 -18.40 -5.16
C ALA A 515 -27.21 -19.48 -4.15
N THR A 516 -26.15 -20.25 -4.42
CA THR A 516 -25.69 -21.36 -3.56
C THR A 516 -24.40 -21.03 -2.81
N GLY A 517 -23.68 -19.98 -3.22
CA GLY A 517 -22.37 -19.61 -2.67
C GLY A 517 -21.24 -20.55 -3.08
N LEU A 518 -21.54 -21.58 -3.89
CA LEU A 518 -20.61 -22.62 -4.30
C LEU A 518 -19.90 -22.21 -5.60
N PHE A 519 -18.75 -22.83 -5.83
CA PHE A 519 -18.00 -22.70 -7.07
C PHE A 519 -17.90 -24.05 -7.78
N SER A 520 -17.66 -24.03 -9.09
CA SER A 520 -17.38 -25.22 -9.90
C SER A 520 -16.33 -24.94 -10.96
N GLY A 521 -15.55 -25.97 -11.30
CA GLY A 521 -14.44 -25.86 -12.25
C GLY A 521 -13.32 -24.94 -11.78
N GLY A 522 -12.55 -24.41 -12.74
CA GLY A 522 -11.40 -23.55 -12.48
C GLY A 522 -10.11 -24.32 -12.23
N ASP A 523 -9.03 -23.57 -12.09
CA ASP A 523 -7.70 -24.07 -11.76
C ASP A 523 -7.52 -24.11 -10.24
N PRO A 524 -7.51 -25.31 -9.63
CA PRO A 524 -7.44 -25.46 -8.17
C PRO A 524 -6.10 -25.02 -7.58
N GLN A 525 -5.06 -24.81 -8.38
CA GLN A 525 -3.72 -24.43 -7.91
C GLN A 525 -3.57 -22.93 -7.69
N HIS A 526 -4.38 -22.11 -8.36
CA HIS A 526 -4.28 -20.65 -8.31
C HIS A 526 -5.51 -20.02 -7.67
N ARG A 527 -5.30 -18.92 -6.95
CA ARG A 527 -6.38 -18.13 -6.35
C ARG A 527 -6.94 -17.14 -7.36
N ASP A 528 -8.22 -16.85 -7.22
CA ASP A 528 -8.92 -15.95 -8.12
C ASP A 528 -8.51 -14.47 -7.91
N GLN A 529 -8.47 -13.69 -8.99
CA GLN A 529 -7.90 -12.33 -8.97
C GLN A 529 -8.62 -11.37 -8.00
N PRO A 530 -9.96 -11.32 -7.93
CA PRO A 530 -10.66 -10.47 -6.96
C PRO A 530 -10.31 -10.79 -5.50
N ASP A 531 -10.08 -12.06 -5.18
CA ASP A 531 -9.71 -12.50 -3.83
C ASP A 531 -8.25 -12.14 -3.51
N LEU A 532 -7.35 -12.30 -4.48
CA LEU A 532 -5.96 -11.85 -4.35
C LEU A 532 -5.87 -10.33 -4.12
N LEU A 533 -6.70 -9.53 -4.80
CA LEU A 533 -6.80 -8.10 -4.53
C LEU A 533 -7.35 -7.81 -3.11
N ARG A 534 -8.35 -8.58 -2.68
CA ARG A 534 -8.93 -8.50 -1.32
C ARG A 534 -7.89 -8.81 -0.25
N TYR A 535 -7.05 -9.84 -0.44
CA TYR A 535 -5.95 -10.19 0.45
C TYR A 535 -5.00 -9.03 0.73
N GLY A 536 -4.65 -8.26 -0.31
CA GLY A 536 -3.84 -7.06 -0.13
C GLY A 536 -4.49 -6.02 0.78
N ARG A 537 -5.80 -5.80 0.62
CA ARG A 537 -6.56 -4.81 1.40
C ARG A 537 -6.70 -5.21 2.87
N ILE A 538 -7.09 -6.46 3.15
CA ILE A 538 -7.24 -6.93 4.54
C ILE A 538 -5.89 -6.97 5.26
N GLY A 539 -4.82 -7.34 4.55
CA GLY A 539 -3.50 -7.47 5.18
C GLY A 539 -2.77 -6.16 5.46
N ALA A 540 -3.26 -5.05 4.90
CA ALA A 540 -2.73 -3.71 5.18
C ALA A 540 -2.72 -3.39 6.68
N HIS A 541 -3.73 -3.84 7.43
CA HIS A 541 -3.82 -3.56 8.86
C HIS A 541 -2.68 -4.20 9.65
N ALA A 542 -2.46 -5.51 9.50
CA ALA A 542 -1.41 -6.24 10.20
C ALA A 542 -0.02 -5.77 9.77
N ALA A 543 0.21 -5.58 8.47
CA ALA A 543 1.47 -5.09 7.94
C ALA A 543 1.80 -3.67 8.43
N ALA A 544 0.82 -2.77 8.47
CA ALA A 544 1.01 -1.40 8.93
C ALA A 544 1.35 -1.33 10.43
N ARG A 545 0.65 -2.12 11.26
CA ARG A 545 0.93 -2.21 12.71
C ARG A 545 2.37 -2.67 12.95
N ALA A 546 2.85 -3.62 12.15
CA ALA A 546 4.24 -4.07 12.21
C ALA A 546 5.23 -2.95 11.83
N ALA A 547 4.99 -2.23 10.73
CA ALA A 547 5.82 -1.08 10.35
C ALA A 547 5.86 0.00 11.44
N LEU A 548 4.71 0.33 12.05
CA LEU A 548 4.61 1.31 13.12
C LEU A 548 5.41 0.88 14.37
N ALA A 549 5.30 -0.39 14.77
CA ALA A 549 6.04 -0.93 15.91
C ALA A 549 7.57 -0.89 15.71
N MET A 550 8.03 -0.89 14.46
CA MET A 550 9.43 -0.81 14.09
C MET A 550 9.94 0.63 13.89
N GLY A 551 9.08 1.64 14.08
CA GLY A 551 9.45 3.04 13.82
C GLY A 551 9.70 3.32 12.33
N LEU A 552 9.02 2.58 11.44
CA LEU A 552 9.08 2.85 10.00
C LEU A 552 8.20 4.04 9.57
N SER A 553 7.38 4.58 10.49
CA SER A 553 6.61 5.81 10.29
C SER A 553 7.37 7.03 10.81
N ASP A 554 7.48 8.04 9.98
CA ASP A 554 8.11 9.35 10.24
C ASP A 554 7.09 10.49 10.36
N ALA A 555 5.91 10.36 9.75
CA ALA A 555 4.88 11.41 9.73
C ALA A 555 3.69 11.16 10.66
N ILE A 556 3.37 9.90 10.97
CA ILE A 556 2.30 9.53 11.92
C ILE A 556 2.90 8.71 13.07
N PRO A 557 2.95 9.24 14.31
CA PRO A 557 3.51 8.50 15.43
C PRO A 557 2.60 7.31 15.79
N ALA A 558 3.20 6.19 16.21
CA ALA A 558 2.46 4.98 16.58
C ALA A 558 1.38 5.23 17.65
N ALA A 559 1.63 6.14 18.58
CA ALA A 559 0.67 6.53 19.62
C ALA A 559 -0.59 7.24 19.09
N ALA A 560 -0.57 7.77 17.87
CA ALA A 560 -1.73 8.41 17.25
C ALA A 560 -2.65 7.41 16.53
N VAL A 561 -2.21 6.16 16.35
CA VAL A 561 -3.03 5.10 15.74
C VAL A 561 -3.97 4.55 16.80
N PRO A 562 -5.30 4.53 16.57
CA PRO A 562 -6.27 4.03 17.54
C PRO A 562 -5.93 2.62 18.04
N ALA A 563 -5.99 2.44 19.36
CA ALA A 563 -5.78 1.15 20.00
C ALA A 563 -6.97 0.19 19.79
N SER A 564 -8.14 0.71 19.42
CA SER A 564 -9.37 -0.06 19.15
C SER A 564 -10.09 0.46 17.90
N GLY A 565 -10.99 -0.34 17.35
CA GLY A 565 -11.78 0.00 16.15
C GLY A 565 -11.05 -0.15 14.82
N LEU A 566 -9.78 -0.59 14.83
CA LEU A 566 -9.00 -0.95 13.65
C LEU A 566 -8.36 -2.33 13.87
N PRO A 567 -8.34 -3.23 12.86
CA PRO A 567 -7.74 -4.56 12.99
C PRO A 567 -6.26 -4.52 13.42
N VAL A 568 -5.85 -5.58 14.12
CA VAL A 568 -4.47 -5.79 14.57
C VAL A 568 -3.89 -7.06 13.98
N ALA A 569 -4.65 -8.17 13.99
CA ALA A 569 -4.17 -9.50 13.61
C ALA A 569 -4.77 -10.03 12.29
N GLY A 570 -5.53 -9.21 11.56
CA GLY A 570 -6.10 -9.57 10.27
C GLY A 570 -7.40 -10.38 10.36
N GLY A 571 -8.09 -10.34 11.50
CA GLY A 571 -9.43 -10.91 11.66
C GLY A 571 -9.67 -11.73 12.94
N PRO A 572 -10.92 -12.15 13.19
CA PRO A 572 -11.27 -12.94 14.38
C PRO A 572 -10.57 -14.32 14.41
N SER A 573 -10.37 -14.88 15.60
CA SER A 573 -9.66 -16.15 15.81
C SER A 573 -10.47 -17.13 16.68
N ILE A 574 -10.37 -18.43 16.40
CA ILE A 574 -10.95 -19.48 17.27
C ILE A 574 -10.10 -19.60 18.54
N THR A 575 -10.74 -19.54 19.71
CA THR A 575 -10.06 -19.73 21.01
C THR A 575 -10.49 -20.98 21.75
N HIS A 576 -11.67 -21.54 21.44
CA HIS A 576 -12.18 -22.74 22.10
C HIS A 576 -13.14 -23.51 21.19
N ALA A 577 -13.22 -24.83 21.39
CA ALA A 577 -14.15 -25.71 20.69
C ALA A 577 -14.81 -26.67 21.69
N TYR A 578 -16.11 -26.53 21.91
CA TYR A 578 -16.90 -27.32 22.85
C TYR A 578 -17.80 -28.33 22.12
N GLN A 579 -17.65 -29.62 22.39
CA GLN A 579 -18.55 -30.65 21.88
C GLN A 579 -19.87 -30.64 22.66
N ALA A 580 -20.84 -29.86 22.18
CA ALA A 580 -22.14 -29.66 22.79
C ALA A 580 -23.10 -30.85 22.59
N ALA A 581 -22.92 -31.61 21.52
CA ALA A 581 -23.61 -32.88 21.26
C ALA A 581 -22.66 -33.82 20.48
N PRO A 582 -22.98 -35.12 20.31
CA PRO A 582 -22.08 -36.07 19.65
C PRO A 582 -21.54 -35.57 18.29
N ASP A 583 -22.39 -34.96 17.47
CA ASP A 583 -22.09 -34.42 16.14
C ASP A 583 -22.12 -32.88 16.08
N ARG A 584 -22.18 -32.18 17.22
CA ARG A 584 -22.26 -30.72 17.28
C ARG A 584 -21.16 -30.11 18.12
N VAL A 585 -20.41 -29.20 17.51
CA VAL A 585 -19.34 -28.42 18.14
C VAL A 585 -19.73 -26.95 18.19
N VAL A 586 -19.64 -26.31 19.34
CA VAL A 586 -19.75 -24.86 19.49
C VAL A 586 -18.34 -24.28 19.55
N VAL A 587 -18.05 -23.37 18.64
CA VAL A 587 -16.76 -22.72 18.49
C VAL A 587 -16.85 -21.33 19.11
N THR A 588 -15.94 -21.02 20.04
CA THR A 588 -15.79 -19.69 20.63
C THR A 588 -14.77 -18.89 19.84
N ILE A 589 -15.16 -17.68 19.48
CA ILE A 589 -14.41 -16.76 18.63
C ILE A 589 -14.06 -15.51 19.44
N ARG A 590 -12.79 -15.12 19.37
CA ARG A 590 -12.30 -13.83 19.84
C ARG A 590 -12.23 -12.87 18.65
N HIS A 591 -12.90 -11.72 18.77
CA HIS A 591 -12.82 -10.66 17.76
C HIS A 591 -11.44 -9.98 17.73
N ASP A 592 -11.10 -9.42 16.57
CA ASP A 592 -9.96 -8.53 16.39
C ASP A 592 -10.40 -7.06 16.50
N ALA A 593 -11.22 -6.59 15.55
CA ALA A 593 -11.80 -5.23 15.58
C ALA A 593 -13.33 -5.18 15.45
N GLY A 594 -13.96 -6.19 14.84
CA GLY A 594 -15.40 -6.32 14.85
C GLY A 594 -16.00 -6.61 16.24
N THR A 595 -17.32 -6.62 16.31
CA THR A 595 -18.10 -6.85 17.53
C THR A 595 -19.18 -7.92 17.37
N ASP A 596 -19.34 -8.44 16.14
CA ASP A 596 -20.28 -9.50 15.81
C ASP A 596 -19.69 -10.38 14.70
N LEU A 597 -20.24 -11.58 14.52
CA LEU A 597 -19.88 -12.54 13.48
C LEU A 597 -20.93 -12.55 12.36
N ARG A 598 -20.47 -12.83 11.15
CA ARG A 598 -21.31 -13.17 10.00
C ARG A 598 -20.96 -14.57 9.55
N VAL A 599 -21.98 -15.41 9.37
CA VAL A 599 -21.85 -16.76 8.82
C VAL A 599 -22.48 -16.73 7.44
N ASN A 600 -21.62 -16.67 6.42
CA ASN A 600 -22.04 -16.58 5.03
C ASN A 600 -22.46 -17.96 4.50
N LEU A 601 -23.04 -17.98 3.31
CA LEU A 601 -23.70 -19.17 2.74
C LEU A 601 -22.76 -20.37 2.64
N GLN A 602 -21.46 -20.17 2.38
CA GLN A 602 -20.46 -21.24 2.37
C GLN A 602 -20.34 -21.91 3.74
N ALA A 603 -20.17 -21.15 4.83
CA ALA A 603 -20.11 -21.72 6.17
C ALA A 603 -21.46 -22.30 6.60
N ALA A 604 -22.58 -21.69 6.18
CA ALA A 604 -23.91 -22.25 6.42
C ALA A 604 -24.05 -23.68 5.88
N ASN A 605 -23.34 -23.99 4.80
CA ASN A 605 -23.22 -25.32 4.19
C ASN A 605 -22.02 -26.15 4.72
N GLY A 606 -21.42 -25.75 5.84
CA GLY A 606 -20.33 -26.47 6.51
C GLY A 606 -18.93 -26.25 5.92
N ALA A 607 -18.76 -25.36 4.93
CA ALA A 607 -17.46 -25.17 4.29
C ALA A 607 -16.37 -24.74 5.28
N GLY A 608 -15.18 -25.34 5.15
CA GLY A 608 -13.99 -25.02 5.92
C GLY A 608 -13.85 -25.76 7.26
N PHE A 609 -14.93 -26.02 8.00
CA PHE A 609 -14.82 -26.68 9.30
C PHE A 609 -14.65 -28.20 9.16
N ALA A 610 -13.69 -28.77 9.89
CA ALA A 610 -13.53 -30.21 10.01
C ALA A 610 -12.97 -30.59 11.39
N VAL A 611 -13.29 -31.80 11.84
CA VAL A 611 -12.70 -32.41 13.04
C VAL A 611 -11.83 -33.59 12.63
N MET A 612 -10.57 -33.58 13.05
CA MET A 612 -9.71 -34.76 13.00
C MET A 612 -10.07 -35.67 14.19
N ASP A 613 -10.57 -36.87 13.91
CA ASP A 613 -10.99 -37.84 14.91
C ASP A 613 -9.81 -38.71 15.35
N GLY A 614 -9.11 -38.28 16.42
CA GLY A 614 -7.87 -38.92 16.84
C GLY A 614 -6.70 -38.65 15.90
N GLY A 615 -5.54 -39.28 16.17
CA GLY A 615 -4.34 -39.14 15.35
C GLY A 615 -3.57 -37.83 15.59
N THR A 616 -2.72 -37.47 14.63
CA THR A 616 -1.89 -36.25 14.66
C THR A 616 -1.74 -35.68 13.25
N VAL A 617 -1.28 -34.45 13.06
CA VAL A 617 -1.07 -33.91 11.69
C VAL A 617 -0.09 -34.75 10.87
N ALA A 618 0.95 -35.33 11.50
CA ALA A 618 1.91 -36.21 10.85
C ALA A 618 1.30 -37.57 10.44
N ASN A 619 0.27 -38.02 11.15
CA ASN A 619 -0.46 -39.25 10.86
C ASN A 619 -1.95 -39.02 11.16
N PRO A 620 -2.67 -38.36 10.23
CA PRO A 620 -3.99 -37.82 10.50
C PRO A 620 -5.00 -38.94 10.72
N GLY A 621 -5.84 -38.77 11.76
CA GLY A 621 -7.05 -39.58 11.91
C GLY A 621 -8.09 -39.27 10.83
N PRO A 622 -9.22 -39.98 10.82
CA PRO A 622 -10.32 -39.67 9.91
C PRO A 622 -10.76 -38.20 10.06
N MET A 623 -10.74 -37.47 8.94
CA MET A 623 -11.30 -36.12 8.89
C MET A 623 -12.82 -36.19 8.75
N ILE A 624 -13.53 -35.57 9.69
CA ILE A 624 -14.99 -35.46 9.70
C ILE A 624 -15.35 -34.02 9.29
N PRO A 625 -15.80 -33.78 8.05
CA PRO A 625 -16.19 -32.45 7.62
C PRO A 625 -17.49 -32.01 8.31
N ALA A 626 -17.66 -30.69 8.44
CA ALA A 626 -18.94 -30.12 8.79
C ALA A 626 -19.91 -30.14 7.60
N THR A 627 -21.19 -30.20 7.91
CA THR A 627 -22.30 -30.12 6.94
C THR A 627 -23.11 -28.84 7.10
N ALA A 628 -22.98 -28.16 8.24
CA ALA A 628 -23.58 -26.87 8.48
C ALA A 628 -22.81 -26.09 9.55
N ALA A 629 -22.85 -24.77 9.47
CA ALA A 629 -22.48 -23.87 10.56
C ALA A 629 -23.54 -22.78 10.74
N SER A 630 -23.76 -22.33 11.97
CA SER A 630 -24.73 -21.28 12.26
C SER A 630 -24.23 -20.39 13.38
N ARG A 631 -24.45 -19.09 13.25
CA ARG A 631 -24.17 -18.14 14.33
C ARG A 631 -25.11 -18.43 15.50
N VAL A 632 -24.55 -18.58 16.69
CA VAL A 632 -25.32 -18.71 17.95
C VAL A 632 -25.52 -17.32 18.55
N ASP A 633 -24.42 -16.59 18.73
CA ASP A 633 -24.37 -15.22 19.24
C ASP A 633 -23.16 -14.48 18.64
N ALA A 634 -22.78 -13.34 19.21
CA ALA A 634 -21.69 -12.52 18.70
C ALA A 634 -20.33 -13.20 18.72
N THR A 635 -20.09 -14.18 19.61
CA THR A 635 -18.80 -14.83 19.79
C THR A 635 -18.85 -16.33 19.54
N HIS A 636 -20.00 -16.90 19.17
CA HIS A 636 -20.17 -18.35 19.03
C HIS A 636 -20.75 -18.78 17.69
N VAL A 637 -20.16 -19.84 17.13
CA VAL A 637 -20.65 -20.54 15.93
C VAL A 637 -20.91 -22.00 16.28
N ALA A 638 -22.12 -22.50 16.01
CA ALA A 638 -22.44 -23.91 16.11
C ALA A 638 -22.18 -24.61 14.78
N VAL A 639 -21.29 -25.60 14.79
CA VAL A 639 -20.86 -26.44 13.67
C VAL A 639 -21.48 -27.83 13.83
N THR A 640 -22.13 -28.32 12.79
CA THR A 640 -22.72 -29.67 12.71
C THR A 640 -21.84 -30.55 11.84
N LEU A 641 -21.34 -31.65 12.39
CA LEU A 641 -20.46 -32.59 11.72
C LEU A 641 -21.27 -33.61 10.89
N GLN A 642 -20.66 -34.17 9.85
CA GLN A 642 -21.28 -35.23 9.05
C GLN A 642 -21.63 -36.48 9.89
N ARG A 643 -20.86 -36.72 10.96
CA ARG A 643 -21.08 -37.79 11.94
C ARG A 643 -20.37 -37.43 13.25
N ALA A 644 -20.73 -38.11 14.34
CA ALA A 644 -20.01 -37.98 15.61
C ALA A 644 -18.58 -38.54 15.51
N PRO A 645 -17.58 -37.91 16.14
CA PRO A 645 -16.27 -38.52 16.37
C PRO A 645 -16.40 -39.78 17.23
N VAL A 646 -15.54 -40.77 16.98
CA VAL A 646 -15.48 -42.02 17.76
C VAL A 646 -14.49 -41.90 18.91
N SER A 647 -13.43 -41.10 18.73
CA SER A 647 -12.43 -40.84 19.76
C SER A 647 -13.00 -39.91 20.85
N PRO A 648 -12.44 -39.94 22.08
CA PRO A 648 -12.76 -38.96 23.10
C PRO A 648 -12.53 -37.53 22.61
N ALA A 649 -13.35 -36.57 23.06
CA ALA A 649 -13.27 -35.16 22.67
C ALA A 649 -11.84 -34.59 22.77
N ALA A 650 -11.16 -34.85 23.88
CA ALA A 650 -9.79 -34.37 24.12
C ALA A 650 -8.74 -34.92 23.14
N SER A 651 -9.06 -35.96 22.37
CA SER A 651 -8.22 -36.52 21.31
C SER A 651 -8.62 -36.04 19.91
N CYS A 652 -9.68 -35.24 19.81
CA CYS A 652 -10.16 -34.69 18.55
C CYS A 652 -9.69 -33.24 18.38
N LEU A 653 -9.38 -32.84 17.14
CA LEU A 653 -8.88 -31.50 16.81
C LEU A 653 -9.78 -30.83 15.77
N LEU A 654 -10.32 -29.66 16.09
CA LEU A 654 -11.06 -28.81 15.15
C LEU A 654 -10.09 -28.00 14.28
N TYR A 655 -10.39 -27.93 12.99
CA TYR A 655 -9.69 -27.09 12.01
C TYR A 655 -10.66 -26.21 11.22
N TYR A 656 -10.16 -25.06 10.78
CA TYR A 656 -10.78 -24.15 9.82
C TYR A 656 -9.69 -23.48 8.95
N PRO A 657 -9.42 -23.95 7.73
CA PRO A 657 -9.63 -25.30 7.27
C PRO A 657 -8.44 -26.23 7.57
N TYR A 658 -8.67 -27.54 7.44
CA TYR A 658 -7.60 -28.54 7.40
C TYR A 658 -7.10 -28.74 5.97
N GLY A 659 -5.77 -28.79 5.80
CA GLY A 659 -5.14 -29.22 4.56
C GLY A 659 -5.51 -28.39 3.32
N SER A 660 -5.60 -29.06 2.18
CA SER A 660 -5.86 -28.49 0.84
C SER A 660 -7.34 -28.17 0.58
N THR A 661 -8.15 -28.09 1.64
CA THR A 661 -9.56 -27.72 1.53
C THR A 661 -9.72 -26.28 1.05
N GLN A 662 -10.56 -26.10 0.04
CA GLN A 662 -10.98 -24.79 -0.46
C GLN A 662 -12.35 -24.42 0.11
N ILE A 663 -12.46 -23.20 0.64
CA ILE A 663 -13.69 -22.68 1.24
C ILE A 663 -14.53 -21.94 0.19
N GLY A 664 -13.86 -21.24 -0.73
CA GLY A 664 -14.49 -20.43 -1.77
C GLY A 664 -14.61 -18.95 -1.40
N ARG A 665 -14.96 -18.13 -2.39
CA ARG A 665 -14.96 -16.66 -2.34
C ARG A 665 -15.86 -16.08 -1.26
N GLY A 666 -15.42 -14.97 -0.69
CA GLY A 666 -16.27 -14.05 0.07
C GLY A 666 -16.37 -14.38 1.55
N ASP A 667 -15.41 -15.16 2.05
CA ASP A 667 -15.16 -15.43 3.46
C ASP A 667 -16.32 -16.15 4.14
N ALA A 668 -16.17 -17.45 4.38
CA ALA A 668 -17.29 -18.23 4.91
C ALA A 668 -17.73 -17.78 6.32
N VAL A 669 -16.78 -17.32 7.15
CA VAL A 669 -17.06 -16.65 8.41
C VAL A 669 -16.22 -15.38 8.48
N THR A 670 -16.85 -14.26 8.83
CA THR A 670 -16.19 -12.96 9.04
C THR A 670 -16.65 -12.31 10.34
N ASP A 671 -15.98 -11.24 10.74
CA ASP A 671 -16.58 -10.26 11.65
C ASP A 671 -17.57 -9.32 10.93
N ASN A 672 -17.96 -8.23 11.59
CA ASN A 672 -18.86 -7.20 11.06
C ASN A 672 -18.19 -5.82 10.88
N LEU A 673 -16.85 -5.78 10.77
CA LEU A 673 -16.08 -4.53 10.78
C LEU A 673 -16.59 -3.50 9.76
N SER A 674 -16.96 -3.92 8.56
CA SER A 674 -17.44 -3.03 7.48
C SER A 674 -18.71 -2.24 7.86
N SER A 675 -19.46 -2.70 8.87
CA SER A 675 -20.67 -2.03 9.36
C SER A 675 -20.46 -1.15 10.58
N LEU A 676 -19.27 -1.15 11.16
CA LEU A 676 -18.95 -0.33 12.32
C LEU A 676 -18.49 1.06 11.88
N ALA A 677 -18.81 2.06 12.69
CA ALA A 677 -18.22 3.38 12.51
C ALA A 677 -16.72 3.31 12.83
N PRO A 678 -15.83 3.72 11.92
CA PRO A 678 -14.40 3.77 12.22
C PRO A 678 -14.11 4.83 13.29
N PRO A 679 -12.96 4.75 14.00
CA PRO A 679 -12.52 5.83 14.87
C PRO A 679 -12.43 7.15 14.09
N ALA A 680 -12.73 8.27 14.75
CA ALA A 680 -12.77 9.59 14.11
C ALA A 680 -11.47 9.87 13.32
N GLY A 681 -11.63 10.16 12.03
CA GLY A 681 -10.51 10.44 11.13
C GLY A 681 -9.68 9.22 10.69
N TRP A 682 -10.07 8.00 11.07
CA TRP A 682 -9.39 6.74 10.71
C TRP A 682 -10.28 5.84 9.85
N SER A 683 -10.82 6.39 8.76
CA SER A 683 -11.66 5.65 7.81
C SER A 683 -10.91 5.35 6.51
N MET A 684 -10.30 4.16 6.39
CA MET A 684 -9.69 3.73 5.12
C MET A 684 -10.70 3.69 3.98
N ALA A 685 -11.96 3.36 4.26
CA ALA A 685 -13.00 3.31 3.24
C ALA A 685 -13.32 4.70 2.67
N ALA A 686 -13.33 5.74 3.51
CA ALA A 686 -13.51 7.12 3.05
C ALA A 686 -12.24 7.62 2.33
N ASP A 687 -11.07 7.25 2.84
CA ASP A 687 -9.79 7.82 2.41
C ASP A 687 -9.11 7.08 1.25
N LEU A 688 -9.43 5.81 1.00
CA LEU A 688 -8.87 4.97 -0.07
C LEU A 688 -9.96 4.37 -0.98
N GLY A 689 -11.23 4.51 -0.60
CA GLY A 689 -12.40 4.06 -1.36
C GLY A 689 -13.13 2.89 -0.70
N ALA A 690 -14.42 2.76 -1.04
CA ALA A 690 -15.36 1.83 -0.41
C ALA A 690 -14.91 0.35 -0.44
N ALA A 691 -14.02 -0.02 -1.35
CA ALA A 691 -13.47 -1.35 -1.44
C ALA A 691 -12.57 -1.75 -0.24
N PHE A 692 -12.16 -0.79 0.61
CA PHE A 692 -11.48 -1.02 1.90
C PHE A 692 -12.46 -1.16 3.09
N ALA A 693 -13.77 -0.98 2.90
CA ALA A 693 -14.78 -1.36 3.90
C ALA A 693 -15.03 -2.87 3.82
N ILE A 694 -14.17 -3.66 4.45
CA ILE A 694 -14.17 -5.13 4.36
C ILE A 694 -14.36 -5.72 5.76
N ASP A 695 -15.19 -6.77 5.88
CA ASP A 695 -15.22 -7.59 7.09
C ASP A 695 -14.00 -8.50 7.14
N MET A 696 -13.38 -8.65 8.31
CA MET A 696 -12.17 -9.45 8.39
C MET A 696 -12.51 -10.95 8.46
N PRO A 697 -11.84 -11.82 7.68
CA PRO A 697 -12.12 -13.25 7.67
C PRO A 697 -11.69 -13.92 8.97
N LEU A 698 -12.41 -14.98 9.35
CA LEU A 698 -11.97 -15.89 10.41
C LEU A 698 -10.62 -16.50 10.02
N GLN A 699 -9.62 -16.29 10.88
CA GLN A 699 -8.26 -16.75 10.66
C GLN A 699 -8.19 -18.28 10.49
N ALA A 700 -7.25 -18.75 9.67
CA ALA A 700 -7.01 -20.16 9.52
C ALA A 700 -6.41 -20.77 10.80
N THR A 701 -6.85 -21.97 11.17
CA THR A 701 -6.22 -22.72 12.27
C THR A 701 -4.92 -23.35 11.81
N ALA A 702 -3.78 -22.80 12.23
CA ALA A 702 -2.48 -23.42 11.98
C ALA A 702 -2.29 -24.67 12.86
N TYR A 703 -2.64 -24.64 14.13
CA TYR A 703 -2.73 -25.83 14.98
C TYR A 703 -4.21 -26.15 15.24
N GLY A 704 -4.55 -27.45 15.27
CA GLY A 704 -5.90 -27.88 15.56
C GLY A 704 -6.32 -27.52 16.99
N VAL A 705 -7.57 -27.07 17.15
CA VAL A 705 -8.12 -26.69 18.46
C VAL A 705 -8.71 -27.94 19.13
N PRO A 706 -8.19 -28.39 20.28
CA PRO A 706 -8.72 -29.58 20.96
C PRO A 706 -10.19 -29.43 21.32
N LEU A 707 -10.99 -30.47 21.11
CA LEU A 707 -12.38 -30.45 21.58
C LEU A 707 -12.44 -30.60 23.09
N SER A 708 -13.28 -29.79 23.71
CA SER A 708 -13.60 -29.81 25.14
C SER A 708 -15.01 -30.36 25.35
N THR A 709 -15.24 -31.00 26.49
CA THR A 709 -16.60 -31.34 26.98
C THR A 709 -17.16 -30.28 27.93
N THR A 710 -16.43 -29.19 28.14
CA THR A 710 -16.83 -28.07 28.98
C THR A 710 -17.08 -26.83 28.11
N PRO A 711 -18.22 -26.14 28.30
CA PRO A 711 -18.46 -24.83 27.68
C PRO A 711 -17.32 -23.85 28.02
N GLY A 712 -16.90 -23.03 27.04
CA GLY A 712 -15.81 -22.07 27.18
C GLY A 712 -16.26 -20.63 27.26
#